data_AF-A0A381ZGG9-F1
#
_entry.id   AF-A0A381ZGG9-F1
#
_cell.length_a   1.000
_cell.length_b   1.000
_cell.length_c   1.000
_cell.angle_alpha   90.00
_cell.angle_beta   90.00
_cell.angle_gamma   90.00
#
_symmetry.space_group_name_H-M   'P 1'
#
loop_
_entity.id
_entity.type
_entity.pdbx_description
1 polymer ?
#
loop_
_entity_poly.entity_id
_entity_poly.type
_entity_poly.pdbx_seq_one_letter_code
_entity_poly.pdbx_strand_id
1 'polypeptide(L)'
;MNRFNSCYRIAMALLACFTASPLIAEDKKPAAASEGKSKQPNIIFFFTDDHGWRDSEPYGNPYIKTPNMTRLAKESMQFMHAYAASPTCSPSRSTVATGLMPHRCGADFFGAPIARDIKVMSGYFNEAGYHTVSVGKSGYLHGGWGLSSARSNRYTQGIGDVDRADEYIRKYKGEKPLFMYIGCSQPHQPWQKNKIYEPEKIPVPPNYVDTPETRLAMADYYQDVTVMDEKLGKVLDALDAREDLKKNTLLVFSTDQGAHLPFGKWNLYDTGLRVPFMASWPGVIDPGSKTESMINLADVLPTFLEAAGESIPDGLDGKSFLPVLKDGSQKHRDVVFGTHTGNNNGPENNHNNNPMRTIRTPTHRYIFTLEPDRLFNTSCRTHNPRVSPRAYYKTWQEKAKTDDFAKRMIQAFEHRPADELYDLEADPYEMNNLADDPKHAELLKSLKTQLTEWCRTQGDVEALKKLDPNLAPAASQRPNIVFILSDDQAWTDYGFMGHPDIKTPHLDKLASRSLVFERGYVAAPLCRPSLASLATGLYPFQHGITGNDVGNPAKKRAALDKGRTPLDTELGVNGGKDRATLDAPMKAAFHKHPSFIKMLTSNGYLAHQSGKWWEGSYKDGGFTHGMTHGDPKRGGRHGDVGLKIGRRSMKPVTDFIDEATKQKKPFLLWYAPFLPHTPHNPPKRLLEKYTKPGQAEDVAKYYAMCEWFDETCGQLLGYLDKKNLTENTMVIYICDNGWAAASTNASDPNQKSWKGFALRSKGSPFENGIRSPIMVSWPGHVRQINSQRAPAHAIDIFPTIAAAAGLKAPENLQGINLLDAEARRERRPVFGVTHSIQDMTPGDPDSTLQYLWCIEDSW
;
A
#
# COMPACT_ATOMS: atom_id res chain seq x y z
N MET A 1 -51.64 -10.81 -27.09
CA MET A 1 -52.89 -11.37 -26.53
C MET A 1 -52.67 -11.63 -25.05
N ASN A 2 -53.70 -11.41 -24.22
CA ASN A 2 -53.76 -11.66 -22.77
C ASN A 2 -52.72 -10.92 -21.88
N ARG A 3 -53.09 -10.39 -20.70
CA ARG A 3 -54.41 -9.92 -20.21
C ARG A 3 -54.16 -8.93 -19.06
N PHE A 4 -54.95 -7.87 -18.98
CA PHE A 4 -54.92 -6.84 -17.93
C PHE A 4 -56.36 -6.64 -17.37
N ASN A 5 -56.52 -5.77 -16.37
CA ASN A 5 -57.80 -5.29 -15.78
C ASN A 5 -58.54 -6.34 -14.89
N SER A 6 -59.30 -5.98 -13.86
CA SER A 6 -59.66 -4.68 -13.21
C SER A 6 -60.02 -4.95 -11.73
N CYS A 7 -60.20 -4.00 -10.79
CA CYS A 7 -61.30 -3.02 -10.74
C CYS A 7 -61.09 -1.93 -9.65
N TYR A 8 -62.03 -0.98 -9.56
CA TYR A 8 -61.88 0.35 -8.92
C TYR A 8 -63.11 0.73 -8.04
N ARG A 9 -63.06 1.90 -7.38
CA ARG A 9 -64.16 2.63 -6.64
C ARG A 9 -64.36 2.16 -5.17
N ILE A 10 -64.92 2.96 -4.24
CA ILE A 10 -65.76 4.20 -4.29
C ILE A 10 -65.10 5.35 -3.47
N ALA A 11 -65.63 6.59 -3.56
CA ALA A 11 -65.04 7.81 -2.98
C ALA A 11 -66.07 8.77 -2.33
N MET A 12 -65.57 9.85 -1.69
CA MET A 12 -66.27 11.05 -1.17
C MET A 12 -67.15 10.86 0.09
N ALA A 13 -67.18 11.75 1.11
CA ALA A 13 -66.49 13.04 1.34
C ALA A 13 -66.22 13.24 2.88
N LEU A 14 -66.05 14.41 3.55
CA LEU A 14 -66.27 15.86 3.28
C LEU A 14 -65.35 16.75 4.19
N LEU A 15 -65.70 18.03 4.35
CA LEU A 15 -65.12 19.15 5.16
C LEU A 15 -64.83 18.86 6.67
N ALA A 16 -63.97 19.59 7.41
CA ALA A 16 -63.50 21.00 7.28
C ALA A 16 -62.08 21.30 7.87
N CYS A 17 -61.61 22.54 7.65
CA CYS A 17 -60.29 23.15 8.01
C CYS A 17 -59.89 23.07 9.51
N PHE A 18 -58.60 23.12 9.92
CA PHE A 18 -57.67 24.26 9.76
C PHE A 18 -56.15 23.91 9.76
N THR A 19 -55.42 24.56 8.84
CA THR A 19 -53.98 24.95 8.86
C THR A 19 -52.92 24.08 9.54
N ALA A 20 -52.17 23.32 8.73
CA ALA A 20 -50.71 23.12 8.86
C ALA A 20 -50.11 22.84 7.47
N SER A 21 -48.95 23.43 7.13
CA SER A 21 -48.36 23.29 5.78
C SER A 21 -47.23 22.25 5.74
N PRO A 22 -47.37 21.13 5.02
CA PRO A 22 -46.27 20.21 4.75
C PRO A 22 -45.54 20.59 3.45
N LEU A 23 -44.22 20.64 3.49
CA LEU A 23 -43.38 20.68 2.29
C LEU A 23 -43.36 19.28 1.64
N ILE A 24 -44.25 19.08 0.66
CA ILE A 24 -44.18 17.93 -0.24
C ILE A 24 -43.05 18.18 -1.24
N ALA A 25 -42.17 17.19 -1.42
CA ALA A 25 -41.12 17.25 -2.44
C ALA A 25 -41.74 17.19 -3.84
N GLU A 26 -41.30 18.07 -4.75
CA GLU A 26 -41.67 17.95 -6.16
C GLU A 26 -41.03 16.69 -6.76
N ASP A 27 -41.86 15.79 -7.29
CA ASP A 27 -41.43 14.79 -8.27
C ASP A 27 -40.95 15.50 -9.54
N LYS A 28 -39.67 15.90 -9.53
CA LYS A 28 -39.00 16.37 -10.74
C LYS A 28 -38.92 15.21 -11.72
N LYS A 29 -39.86 15.23 -12.68
CA LYS A 29 -39.71 14.54 -13.98
C LYS A 29 -38.26 14.67 -14.43
N PRO A 30 -37.62 13.60 -14.94
CA PRO A 30 -36.26 13.71 -15.45
C PRO A 30 -36.22 14.83 -16.48
N ALA A 31 -35.44 15.86 -16.20
CA ALA A 31 -35.22 16.94 -17.16
C ALA A 31 -34.67 16.30 -18.44
N ALA A 32 -35.17 16.72 -19.60
CA ALA A 32 -34.62 16.28 -20.88
C ALA A 32 -33.11 16.56 -20.84
N ALA A 33 -32.30 15.51 -21.07
CA ALA A 33 -30.86 15.61 -20.93
C ALA A 33 -30.34 16.67 -21.90
N SER A 34 -29.88 17.80 -21.36
CA SER A 34 -29.10 18.74 -22.14
C SER A 34 -27.82 18.05 -22.59
N GLU A 35 -27.40 18.30 -23.84
CA GLU A 35 -26.16 17.76 -24.41
C GLU A 35 -24.93 18.46 -23.82
N GLY A 36 -24.79 18.36 -22.50
CA GLY A 36 -23.71 18.93 -21.72
C GLY A 36 -22.44 18.11 -21.87
N LYS A 37 -21.56 18.53 -22.79
CA LYS A 37 -20.17 18.02 -22.84
C LYS A 37 -19.53 18.14 -21.45
N SER A 38 -18.79 17.09 -21.05
CA SER A 38 -18.10 17.10 -19.75
C SER A 38 -17.12 18.28 -19.65
N LYS A 39 -17.02 18.86 -18.45
CA LYS A 39 -15.98 19.85 -18.11
C LYS A 39 -14.61 19.22 -17.87
N GLN A 40 -14.55 17.92 -17.59
CA GLN A 40 -13.30 17.20 -17.38
C GLN A 40 -12.67 16.84 -18.74
N PRO A 41 -11.34 16.88 -18.89
CA PRO A 41 -10.67 16.52 -20.13
C PRO A 41 -10.73 15.02 -20.39
N ASN A 42 -10.78 14.64 -21.65
CA ASN A 42 -10.37 13.30 -22.06
C ASN A 42 -8.86 13.16 -21.86
N ILE A 43 -8.39 11.96 -21.55
CA ILE A 43 -6.97 11.63 -21.42
C ILE A 43 -6.70 10.43 -22.34
N ILE A 44 -5.84 10.62 -23.33
CA ILE A 44 -5.39 9.55 -24.24
C ILE A 44 -3.89 9.38 -24.06
N PHE A 45 -3.46 8.15 -23.75
CA PHE A 45 -2.07 7.86 -23.45
C PHE A 45 -1.55 6.76 -24.38
N PHE A 46 -0.73 7.16 -25.34
CA PHE A 46 -0.04 6.29 -26.29
C PHE A 46 1.29 5.85 -25.68
N PHE A 47 1.43 4.55 -25.40
CA PHE A 47 2.51 4.01 -24.60
C PHE A 47 3.16 2.81 -25.30
N THR A 48 4.34 3.03 -25.87
CA THR A 48 5.07 2.05 -26.69
C THR A 48 5.81 1.03 -25.84
N ASP A 49 6.63 0.16 -26.45
CA ASP A 49 7.31 -0.96 -25.81
C ASP A 49 8.75 -1.10 -26.35
N ASP A 50 9.76 -0.95 -25.49
CA ASP A 50 11.20 -0.91 -25.85
C ASP A 50 11.62 0.25 -26.78
N HIS A 51 11.19 1.49 -26.53
CA HIS A 51 11.56 2.67 -27.34
C HIS A 51 12.66 3.51 -26.67
N GLY A 52 13.87 3.58 -27.25
CA GLY A 52 14.93 4.45 -26.71
C GLY A 52 14.63 5.94 -26.94
N TRP A 53 15.00 6.80 -25.98
CA TRP A 53 14.68 8.23 -26.06
C TRP A 53 15.30 8.96 -27.25
N ARG A 54 16.48 8.54 -27.73
CA ARG A 54 17.09 9.11 -28.95
C ARG A 54 16.49 8.55 -30.23
N ASP A 55 15.63 7.53 -30.17
CA ASP A 55 15.22 6.78 -31.36
C ASP A 55 14.00 7.41 -32.06
N SER A 56 14.07 8.71 -32.33
CA SER A 56 13.11 9.47 -33.15
C SER A 56 13.65 10.84 -33.57
N GLU A 57 13.07 11.43 -34.62
CA GLU A 57 13.48 12.75 -35.14
C GLU A 57 13.39 13.88 -34.10
N PRO A 58 12.31 14.03 -33.29
CA PRO A 58 12.19 15.16 -32.35
C PRO A 58 13.24 15.17 -31.23
N TYR A 59 13.81 14.01 -30.95
CA TYR A 59 14.86 13.77 -29.95
C TYR A 59 16.27 13.66 -30.57
N GLY A 60 16.42 14.03 -31.84
CA GLY A 60 17.72 14.31 -32.47
C GLY A 60 18.31 13.20 -33.32
N ASN A 61 17.56 12.15 -33.69
CA ASN A 61 18.04 11.12 -34.62
C ASN A 61 17.37 11.26 -36.01
N PRO A 62 18.04 11.93 -36.99
CA PRO A 62 17.50 12.15 -38.32
C PRO A 62 17.56 10.92 -39.24
N TYR A 63 18.03 9.77 -38.75
CA TYR A 63 18.15 8.54 -39.54
C TYR A 63 16.91 7.64 -39.43
N ILE A 64 16.05 7.86 -38.43
CA ILE A 64 14.77 7.16 -38.26
C ILE A 64 13.66 8.08 -38.76
N LYS A 65 12.78 7.59 -39.62
CA LYS A 65 11.64 8.34 -40.15
C LYS A 65 10.50 8.28 -39.13
N THR A 66 10.24 9.38 -38.43
CA THR A 66 9.13 9.48 -37.45
C THR A 66 8.26 10.72 -37.69
N PRO A 67 7.65 10.86 -38.90
CA PRO A 67 6.91 12.05 -39.28
C PRO A 67 5.69 12.35 -38.38
N ASN A 68 5.07 11.34 -37.76
CA ASN A 68 3.92 11.55 -36.87
C ASN A 68 4.35 11.97 -35.46
N MET A 69 5.48 11.49 -34.95
CA MET A 69 6.14 12.07 -33.78
C MET A 69 6.58 13.52 -34.07
N THR A 70 7.06 13.80 -35.28
CA THR A 70 7.41 15.16 -35.73
C THR A 70 6.18 16.07 -35.95
N ARG A 71 5.00 15.51 -36.22
CA ARG A 71 3.71 16.22 -36.09
C ARG A 71 3.39 16.48 -34.62
N LEU A 72 3.35 15.45 -33.78
CA LEU A 72 2.99 15.55 -32.37
C LEU A 72 3.90 16.53 -31.60
N ALA A 73 5.20 16.52 -31.87
CA ALA A 73 6.18 17.42 -31.26
C ALA A 73 5.89 18.91 -31.51
N LYS A 74 5.21 19.26 -32.62
CA LYS A 74 4.78 20.64 -32.93
C LYS A 74 3.50 21.04 -32.21
N GLU A 75 2.71 20.07 -31.75
CA GLU A 75 1.46 20.27 -31.00
C GLU A 75 1.64 20.07 -29.48
N SER A 76 2.84 19.68 -29.03
CA SER A 76 3.13 19.24 -27.66
C SER A 76 4.21 20.07 -26.98
N MET A 77 4.26 19.96 -25.65
CA MET A 77 5.51 20.12 -24.89
C MET A 77 6.31 18.82 -24.95
N GLN A 78 7.61 18.91 -25.24
CA GLN A 78 8.56 17.79 -25.15
C GLN A 78 9.33 17.86 -23.82
N PHE A 79 9.35 16.76 -23.06
CA PHE A 79 10.20 16.63 -21.88
C PHE A 79 11.52 15.99 -22.29
N MET A 80 12.61 16.75 -22.21
CA MET A 80 13.93 16.24 -22.54
C MET A 80 14.45 15.24 -21.50
N HIS A 81 13.87 15.25 -20.28
CA HIS A 81 14.32 14.49 -19.11
C HIS A 81 13.21 13.68 -18.43
N ALA A 82 12.55 12.80 -19.19
CA ALA A 82 11.62 11.80 -18.65
C ALA A 82 12.28 10.43 -18.42
N TYR A 83 11.94 9.78 -17.30
CA TYR A 83 12.62 8.57 -16.82
C TYR A 83 11.66 7.46 -16.38
N ALA A 84 11.87 6.26 -16.90
CA ALA A 84 11.26 5.03 -16.38
C ALA A 84 11.74 4.72 -14.95
N ALA A 85 10.89 4.09 -14.16
CA ALA A 85 11.24 3.61 -12.82
C ALA A 85 12.03 2.28 -12.84
N SER A 86 11.99 1.56 -13.96
CA SER A 86 12.71 0.30 -14.17
C SER A 86 12.93 0.07 -15.67
N PRO A 87 14.06 -0.52 -16.10
CA PRO A 87 14.34 -0.80 -17.50
C PRO A 87 13.68 -2.12 -17.93
N THR A 88 12.46 -2.39 -17.45
CA THR A 88 11.78 -3.70 -17.56
C THR A 88 10.26 -3.49 -17.57
N CYS A 89 9.58 -4.13 -18.52
CA CYS A 89 8.22 -3.79 -18.90
C CYS A 89 7.17 -3.98 -17.81
N SER A 90 7.19 -5.11 -17.07
CA SER A 90 6.20 -5.34 -16.00
C SER A 90 6.37 -4.37 -14.82
N PRO A 91 7.58 -4.19 -14.25
CA PRO A 91 7.82 -3.17 -13.22
C PRO A 91 7.49 -1.75 -13.68
N SER A 92 7.95 -1.33 -14.87
CA SER A 92 7.76 0.06 -15.35
C SER A 92 6.27 0.37 -15.62
N ARG A 93 5.56 -0.51 -16.35
CA ARG A 93 4.10 -0.37 -16.56
C ARG A 93 3.33 -0.40 -15.24
N SER A 94 3.79 -1.17 -14.25
CA SER A 94 3.18 -1.20 -12.91
C SER A 94 3.39 0.09 -12.13
N THR A 95 4.54 0.75 -12.26
CA THR A 95 4.75 2.09 -11.66
C THR A 95 3.89 3.16 -12.29
N VAL A 96 3.77 3.16 -13.63
CA VAL A 96 2.80 4.04 -14.33
C VAL A 96 1.37 3.76 -13.88
N ALA A 97 1.02 2.48 -13.66
CA ALA A 97 -0.32 2.08 -13.23
C ALA A 97 -0.66 2.52 -11.80
N THR A 98 0.32 2.66 -10.91
CA THR A 98 0.10 2.80 -9.46
C THR A 98 0.60 4.10 -8.86
N GLY A 99 1.42 4.87 -9.57
CA GLY A 99 2.15 6.02 -9.00
C GLY A 99 3.18 5.64 -7.94
N LEU A 100 3.52 4.34 -7.84
CA LEU A 100 4.42 3.76 -6.85
C LEU A 100 5.61 3.07 -7.53
N MET A 101 6.80 3.21 -6.96
CA MET A 101 8.01 2.57 -7.48
C MET A 101 7.95 1.03 -7.29
N PRO A 102 8.75 0.23 -8.02
CA PRO A 102 8.54 -1.22 -8.11
C PRO A 102 8.49 -1.98 -6.77
N HIS A 103 9.30 -1.56 -5.78
CA HIS A 103 9.29 -2.13 -4.43
C HIS A 103 8.01 -1.83 -3.65
N ARG A 104 7.43 -0.64 -3.81
CA ARG A 104 6.17 -0.26 -3.14
C ARG A 104 4.93 -0.75 -3.89
N CYS A 105 4.99 -0.96 -5.21
CA CYS A 105 3.83 -1.44 -5.99
C CYS A 105 3.67 -2.98 -6.02
N GLY A 106 4.65 -3.74 -5.53
CA GLY A 106 4.65 -5.21 -5.52
C GLY A 106 5.32 -5.87 -6.74
N ALA A 107 5.52 -5.12 -7.83
CA ALA A 107 5.99 -5.63 -9.11
C ALA A 107 7.49 -5.36 -9.34
N ASP A 108 8.37 -5.85 -8.45
CA ASP A 108 9.80 -5.50 -8.45
C ASP A 108 10.69 -6.27 -9.48
N PHE A 109 10.19 -7.35 -10.09
CA PHE A 109 10.89 -8.12 -11.14
C PHE A 109 9.97 -8.49 -12.32
N PHE A 110 10.52 -8.90 -13.47
CA PHE A 110 9.67 -9.39 -14.57
C PHE A 110 8.92 -10.66 -14.14
N GLY A 111 7.58 -10.58 -14.17
CA GLY A 111 6.69 -11.66 -13.74
C GLY A 111 6.10 -11.45 -12.34
N ALA A 112 6.55 -10.43 -11.59
CA ALA A 112 5.90 -10.03 -10.35
C ALA A 112 4.55 -9.32 -10.64
N PRO A 113 3.44 -9.69 -9.97
CA PRO A 113 2.18 -8.96 -10.05
C PRO A 113 2.20 -7.70 -9.16
N ILE A 114 1.34 -6.73 -9.47
CA ILE A 114 1.00 -5.64 -8.55
C ILE A 114 0.34 -6.24 -7.30
N ALA A 115 0.63 -5.70 -6.11
CA ALA A 115 0.00 -6.15 -4.86
C ALA A 115 -1.53 -5.96 -4.92
N ARG A 116 -2.29 -6.95 -4.43
CA ARG A 116 -3.74 -7.12 -4.71
C ARG A 116 -4.66 -6.03 -4.13
N ASP A 117 -4.09 -5.18 -3.30
CA ASP A 117 -4.65 -4.07 -2.55
C ASP A 117 -4.37 -2.71 -3.18
N ILE A 118 -3.38 -2.63 -4.07
CA ILE A 118 -2.97 -1.36 -4.67
C ILE A 118 -3.90 -1.02 -5.83
N LYS A 119 -4.66 0.07 -5.66
CA LYS A 119 -5.52 0.62 -6.71
C LYS A 119 -4.66 1.15 -7.86
N VAL A 120 -5.04 0.76 -9.07
CA VAL A 120 -4.43 1.22 -10.32
C VAL A 120 -5.21 2.39 -10.94
N MET A 121 -4.55 3.18 -11.79
CA MET A 121 -5.03 4.38 -12.49
C MET A 121 -6.48 4.28 -13.00
N SER A 122 -6.78 3.18 -13.67
CA SER A 122 -8.11 2.78 -14.16
C SER A 122 -9.20 2.72 -13.08
N GLY A 123 -8.88 2.28 -11.87
CA GLY A 123 -9.79 2.26 -10.73
C GLY A 123 -10.23 3.67 -10.36
N TYR A 124 -9.26 4.58 -10.21
CA TYR A 124 -9.53 6.00 -9.96
C TYR A 124 -10.39 6.61 -11.09
N PHE A 125 -10.06 6.35 -12.36
CA PHE A 125 -10.85 6.88 -13.48
C PHE A 125 -12.27 6.31 -13.55
N ASN A 126 -12.49 5.03 -13.23
CA ASN A 126 -13.85 4.47 -13.16
C ASN A 126 -14.67 5.10 -12.01
N GLU A 127 -14.04 5.42 -10.87
CA GLU A 127 -14.67 6.11 -9.74
C GLU A 127 -14.96 7.59 -10.04
N ALA A 128 -14.03 8.28 -10.72
CA ALA A 128 -14.21 9.61 -11.32
C ALA A 128 -15.27 9.65 -12.45
N GLY A 129 -15.95 8.53 -12.72
CA GLY A 129 -17.06 8.45 -13.67
C GLY A 129 -16.65 8.47 -15.15
N TYR A 130 -15.36 8.42 -15.47
CA TYR A 130 -14.88 8.34 -16.86
C TYR A 130 -15.38 7.07 -17.56
N HIS A 131 -15.39 7.10 -18.89
CA HIS A 131 -15.39 5.87 -19.68
C HIS A 131 -13.94 5.41 -19.87
N THR A 132 -13.59 4.23 -19.38
CA THR A 132 -12.21 3.76 -19.34
C THR A 132 -11.94 2.65 -20.36
N VAL A 133 -10.90 2.82 -21.18
CA VAL A 133 -10.57 1.96 -22.33
C VAL A 133 -9.09 1.59 -22.31
N SER A 134 -8.77 0.34 -22.65
CA SER A 134 -7.40 -0.07 -23.00
C SER A 134 -7.40 -0.88 -24.28
N VAL A 135 -6.41 -0.62 -25.13
CA VAL A 135 -6.06 -1.46 -26.29
C VAL A 135 -4.58 -1.84 -26.20
N GLY A 136 -4.21 -3.02 -26.72
CA GLY A 136 -2.84 -3.50 -26.69
C GLY A 136 -2.28 -3.82 -25.29
N LYS A 137 -0.96 -3.65 -25.11
CA LYS A 137 -0.16 -4.13 -23.97
C LYS A 137 -0.28 -3.24 -22.73
N SER A 138 -1.18 -3.56 -21.81
CA SER A 138 -1.33 -2.83 -20.53
C SER A 138 -0.47 -3.37 -19.37
N GLY A 139 -0.47 -4.68 -19.11
CA GLY A 139 0.30 -5.26 -18.00
C GLY A 139 0.30 -6.80 -18.01
N TYR A 140 1.23 -7.42 -17.29
CA TYR A 140 1.54 -8.84 -17.47
C TYR A 140 0.70 -9.84 -16.66
N LEU A 141 0.06 -9.45 -15.55
CA LEU A 141 -0.71 -10.37 -14.70
C LEU A 141 -2.03 -9.77 -14.19
N HIS A 142 -3.01 -10.66 -14.01
CA HIS A 142 -4.36 -10.41 -13.44
C HIS A 142 -5.24 -9.33 -14.12
N GLY A 143 -5.60 -9.59 -15.39
CA GLY A 143 -6.81 -9.01 -16.00
C GLY A 143 -6.62 -7.68 -16.75
N GLY A 144 -5.39 -7.33 -17.14
CA GLY A 144 -5.06 -5.96 -17.51
C GLY A 144 -5.21 -5.04 -16.28
N TRP A 145 -5.39 -3.74 -16.49
CA TRP A 145 -5.57 -2.81 -15.35
C TRP A 145 -7.00 -2.84 -14.77
N GLY A 146 -7.68 -4.00 -14.72
CA GLY A 146 -9.03 -4.09 -14.13
C GLY A 146 -10.12 -3.21 -14.77
N LEU A 147 -9.93 -2.79 -16.02
CA LEU A 147 -10.77 -1.83 -16.74
C LEU A 147 -12.16 -2.42 -17.07
N SER A 148 -13.14 -2.18 -16.21
CA SER A 148 -14.46 -2.82 -16.29
C SER A 148 -15.51 -2.00 -17.05
N SER A 149 -15.49 -2.04 -18.39
CA SER A 149 -16.66 -1.65 -19.21
C SER A 149 -17.10 -2.71 -20.23
N ALA A 150 -16.77 -3.99 -19.99
CA ALA A 150 -17.35 -5.12 -20.71
C ALA A 150 -17.47 -6.37 -19.82
N ARG A 151 -18.68 -6.95 -19.71
CA ARG A 151 -18.88 -8.33 -19.20
C ARG A 151 -18.42 -9.35 -20.25
N SER A 152 -17.13 -9.38 -20.60
CA SER A 152 -16.60 -10.43 -21.47
C SER A 152 -15.07 -10.59 -21.42
N ASN A 153 -14.62 -11.81 -21.10
CA ASN A 153 -13.32 -12.32 -21.56
C ASN A 153 -13.37 -12.62 -23.08
N ARG A 154 -13.72 -11.60 -23.89
CA ARG A 154 -13.74 -11.66 -25.36
C ARG A 154 -13.03 -10.50 -26.05
N TYR A 155 -12.63 -9.45 -25.30
CA TYR A 155 -11.84 -8.34 -25.85
C TYR A 155 -10.40 -8.28 -25.32
N THR A 156 -10.11 -8.89 -24.17
CA THR A 156 -8.75 -9.07 -23.61
C THR A 156 -7.85 -10.02 -24.41
N GLN A 157 -8.38 -10.71 -25.43
CA GLN A 157 -7.64 -11.31 -26.56
C GLN A 157 -8.30 -10.97 -27.92
N GLY A 158 -9.15 -9.94 -27.97
CA GLY A 158 -10.06 -9.67 -29.10
C GLY A 158 -9.93 -8.28 -29.76
N ILE A 159 -9.31 -7.31 -29.07
CA ILE A 159 -8.73 -6.14 -29.75
C ILE A 159 -7.25 -6.44 -30.00
N GLY A 160 -7.03 -7.23 -31.05
CA GLY A 160 -5.72 -7.34 -31.67
C GLY A 160 -5.38 -6.03 -32.38
N ASP A 161 -4.16 -5.56 -32.14
CA ASP A 161 -3.54 -4.35 -32.69
C ASP A 161 -4.10 -2.99 -32.20
N VAL A 162 -3.20 -1.99 -32.20
CA VAL A 162 -3.46 -0.55 -31.99
C VAL A 162 -4.35 0.03 -33.08
N ASP A 163 -4.43 -0.64 -34.24
CA ASP A 163 -5.22 -0.31 -35.43
C ASP A 163 -6.77 -0.34 -35.24
N ARG A 164 -7.25 -0.27 -33.99
CA ARG A 164 -8.66 0.04 -33.63
C ARG A 164 -8.80 1.23 -32.69
N ALA A 165 -7.70 1.84 -32.25
CA ALA A 165 -7.74 3.02 -31.39
C ALA A 165 -8.38 4.21 -32.11
N ASP A 166 -8.02 4.40 -33.38
CA ASP A 166 -8.57 5.43 -34.25
C ASP A 166 -10.06 5.17 -34.56
N GLU A 167 -10.45 3.92 -34.85
CA GLU A 167 -11.84 3.52 -35.05
C GLU A 167 -12.70 3.85 -33.81
N TYR A 168 -12.17 3.55 -32.62
CA TYR A 168 -12.85 3.86 -31.36
C TYR A 168 -13.00 5.37 -31.16
N ILE A 169 -11.93 6.15 -31.30
CA ILE A 169 -11.95 7.62 -31.14
C ILE A 169 -12.95 8.25 -32.12
N ARG A 170 -12.91 7.86 -33.40
CA ARG A 170 -13.85 8.36 -34.43
C ARG A 170 -15.30 8.10 -34.05
N LYS A 171 -15.60 6.92 -33.48
CA LYS A 171 -16.96 6.49 -33.08
C LYS A 171 -17.38 6.92 -31.66
N TYR A 172 -16.48 7.49 -30.85
CA TYR A 172 -16.80 7.80 -29.46
C TYR A 172 -17.79 8.96 -29.33
N LYS A 173 -18.92 8.71 -28.66
CA LYS A 173 -20.05 9.65 -28.61
C LYS A 173 -19.89 10.84 -27.65
N GLY A 174 -18.89 10.83 -26.75
CA GLY A 174 -18.73 11.89 -25.75
C GLY A 174 -19.75 11.84 -24.59
N GLU A 175 -20.43 10.70 -24.38
CA GLU A 175 -21.41 10.50 -23.29
C GLU A 175 -20.78 10.65 -21.88
N LYS A 176 -19.46 10.56 -21.78
CA LYS A 176 -18.60 10.70 -20.59
C LYS A 176 -17.25 11.30 -21.00
N PRO A 177 -16.39 11.78 -20.08
CA PRO A 177 -14.99 11.97 -20.38
C PRO A 177 -14.30 10.61 -20.61
N LEU A 178 -13.41 10.53 -21.59
CA LEU A 178 -12.72 9.31 -22.01
C LEU A 178 -11.32 9.22 -21.35
N PHE A 179 -11.01 8.09 -20.72
CA PHE A 179 -9.64 7.71 -20.38
C PHE A 179 -9.25 6.51 -21.25
N MET A 180 -8.26 6.68 -22.12
CA MET A 180 -7.87 5.67 -23.11
C MET A 180 -6.37 5.39 -23.07
N TYR A 181 -6.02 4.17 -22.65
CA TYR A 181 -4.66 3.65 -22.70
C TYR A 181 -4.42 2.87 -24.00
N ILE A 182 -3.35 3.20 -24.72
CA ILE A 182 -2.98 2.59 -26.00
C ILE A 182 -1.59 1.98 -25.86
N GLY A 183 -1.53 0.71 -25.44
CA GLY A 183 -0.28 -0.03 -25.27
C GLY A 183 0.24 -0.56 -26.59
N CYS A 184 1.04 0.24 -27.32
CA CYS A 184 1.66 -0.20 -28.56
C CYS A 184 2.80 -1.19 -28.28
N SER A 185 2.77 -2.36 -28.92
CA SER A 185 3.82 -3.38 -28.76
C SER A 185 5.06 -3.12 -29.62
N GLN A 186 5.00 -2.22 -30.60
CA GLN A 186 6.19 -1.79 -31.32
C GLN A 186 6.91 -0.70 -30.52
N PRO A 187 8.25 -0.64 -30.54
CA PRO A 187 9.20 -1.51 -31.26
C PRO A 187 9.78 -2.70 -30.45
N HIS A 188 8.98 -3.47 -29.70
CA HIS A 188 9.45 -4.66 -28.98
C HIS A 188 9.77 -5.84 -29.93
N GLN A 189 10.77 -6.64 -29.57
CA GLN A 189 11.19 -7.83 -30.33
C GLN A 189 10.11 -8.95 -30.37
N PRO A 190 10.14 -9.85 -31.38
CA PRO A 190 11.10 -9.94 -32.48
C PRO A 190 10.83 -8.93 -33.60
N TRP A 191 11.87 -8.22 -34.03
CA TRP A 191 11.73 -7.15 -35.01
C TRP A 191 11.46 -7.64 -36.43
N GLN A 192 10.74 -6.84 -37.21
CA GLN A 192 10.58 -7.08 -38.64
C GLN A 192 11.90 -6.87 -39.39
N LYS A 193 12.24 -7.78 -40.31
CA LYS A 193 13.40 -7.61 -41.19
C LYS A 193 13.29 -6.33 -42.02
N ASN A 194 14.30 -5.47 -41.92
CA ASN A 194 14.38 -4.16 -42.55
C ASN A 194 14.24 -4.18 -44.08
N LYS A 195 13.51 -3.17 -44.59
CA LYS A 195 13.28 -2.82 -46.00
C LYS A 195 13.35 -1.31 -46.26
N ILE A 196 13.47 -0.48 -45.22
CA ILE A 196 13.28 0.99 -45.26
C ILE A 196 14.61 1.76 -45.18
N TYR A 197 15.62 1.16 -44.54
CA TYR A 197 16.91 1.77 -44.22
C TYR A 197 18.08 1.06 -44.91
N GLU A 198 19.17 1.77 -45.15
CA GLU A 198 20.45 1.20 -45.60
C GLU A 198 21.35 1.03 -44.35
N PRO A 199 21.61 -0.20 -43.87
CA PRO A 199 22.36 -0.45 -42.63
C PRO A 199 23.75 0.22 -42.61
N GLU A 200 24.38 0.32 -43.77
CA GLU A 200 25.70 0.93 -43.99
C GLU A 200 25.69 2.44 -43.74
N LYS A 201 24.52 3.09 -43.82
CA LYS A 201 24.34 4.54 -43.57
C LYS A 201 23.90 4.87 -42.14
N ILE A 202 23.52 3.87 -41.33
CA ILE A 202 23.12 4.10 -39.93
C ILE A 202 24.37 4.42 -39.09
N PRO A 203 24.41 5.51 -38.31
CA PRO A 203 25.50 5.75 -37.36
C PRO A 203 25.38 4.79 -36.18
N VAL A 204 26.46 4.05 -35.88
CA VAL A 204 26.52 3.18 -34.71
C VAL A 204 26.88 4.03 -33.48
N PRO A 205 26.17 3.90 -32.34
CA PRO A 205 26.49 4.61 -31.10
C PRO A 205 27.92 4.37 -30.62
N PRO A 206 28.60 5.37 -30.01
CA PRO A 206 29.97 5.20 -29.49
C PRO A 206 30.14 4.10 -28.45
N ASN A 207 29.08 3.70 -27.74
CA ASN A 207 29.08 2.58 -26.81
C ASN A 207 28.72 1.22 -27.45
N TYR A 208 28.57 1.13 -28.78
CA TYR A 208 28.26 -0.10 -29.51
C TYR A 208 29.43 -0.57 -30.37
N VAL A 209 29.62 -1.88 -30.48
CA VAL A 209 30.65 -2.46 -31.37
C VAL A 209 30.14 -2.49 -32.81
N ASP A 210 30.76 -1.69 -33.68
CA ASP A 210 30.39 -1.66 -35.10
C ASP A 210 30.72 -3.00 -35.79
N THR A 211 29.66 -3.69 -36.24
CA THR A 211 29.68 -4.88 -37.10
C THR A 211 28.49 -4.84 -38.06
N PRO A 212 28.53 -5.53 -39.22
CA PRO A 212 27.40 -5.61 -40.15
C PRO A 212 26.11 -6.10 -39.49
N GLU A 213 26.20 -7.09 -38.61
CA GLU A 213 25.07 -7.66 -37.87
C GLU A 213 24.49 -6.66 -36.86
N THR A 214 25.31 -5.79 -36.27
CA THR A 214 24.85 -4.71 -35.38
C THR A 214 24.08 -3.67 -36.16
N ARG A 215 24.60 -3.23 -37.32
CA ARG A 215 23.92 -2.31 -38.24
C ARG A 215 22.60 -2.89 -38.76
N LEU A 216 22.59 -4.18 -39.10
CA LEU A 216 21.39 -4.90 -39.53
C LEU A 216 20.34 -5.00 -38.39
N ALA A 217 20.77 -5.23 -37.15
CA ALA A 217 19.88 -5.26 -35.99
C ALA A 217 19.28 -3.88 -35.68
N MET A 218 20.09 -2.81 -35.76
CA MET A 218 19.62 -1.44 -35.66
C MET A 218 18.63 -1.08 -36.78
N ALA A 219 18.89 -1.52 -38.02
CA ALA A 219 17.99 -1.27 -39.14
C ALA A 219 16.63 -1.98 -38.98
N ASP A 220 16.64 -3.24 -38.50
CA ASP A 220 15.41 -3.98 -38.18
C ASP A 220 14.61 -3.25 -37.07
N TYR A 221 15.29 -2.75 -36.03
CA TYR A 221 14.69 -1.93 -34.98
C TYR A 221 14.09 -0.61 -35.49
N TYR A 222 14.85 0.15 -36.30
CA TYR A 222 14.42 1.43 -36.89
C TYR A 222 13.16 1.27 -37.76
N GLN A 223 13.00 0.12 -38.43
CA GLN A 223 11.78 -0.18 -39.16
C GLN A 223 10.56 -0.32 -38.23
N ASP A 224 10.67 -1.02 -37.11
CA ASP A 224 9.55 -1.17 -36.18
C ASP A 224 9.24 0.13 -35.41
N VAL A 225 10.21 1.03 -35.22
CA VAL A 225 9.95 2.41 -34.78
C VAL A 225 9.13 3.18 -35.82
N THR A 226 9.40 2.97 -37.12
CA THR A 226 8.62 3.59 -38.21
C THR A 226 7.17 3.06 -38.22
N VAL A 227 6.99 1.76 -38.01
CA VAL A 227 5.65 1.12 -37.91
C VAL A 227 4.89 1.56 -36.65
N MET A 228 5.60 1.88 -35.57
CA MET A 228 5.02 2.53 -34.39
C MET A 228 4.55 3.96 -34.72
N ASP A 229 5.37 4.75 -35.43
CA ASP A 229 5.02 6.11 -35.87
C ASP A 229 3.77 6.13 -36.79
N GLU A 230 3.66 5.18 -37.73
CA GLU A 230 2.46 4.98 -38.54
C GLU A 230 1.20 4.73 -37.69
N LYS A 231 1.34 3.96 -36.59
CA LYS A 231 0.25 3.66 -35.66
C LYS A 231 -0.13 4.85 -34.77
N LEU A 232 0.85 5.68 -34.39
CA LEU A 232 0.61 6.99 -33.78
C LEU A 232 -0.15 7.90 -34.75
N GLY A 233 0.25 7.92 -36.03
CA GLY A 233 -0.41 8.70 -37.08
C GLY A 233 -1.91 8.47 -37.17
N LYS A 234 -2.36 7.21 -37.16
CA LYS A 234 -3.80 6.85 -37.15
C LYS A 234 -4.57 7.47 -35.99
N VAL A 235 -3.97 7.55 -34.80
CA VAL A 235 -4.56 8.13 -33.58
C VAL A 235 -4.65 9.66 -33.70
N LEU A 236 -3.60 10.31 -34.23
CA LEU A 236 -3.62 11.74 -34.53
C LEU A 236 -4.71 12.07 -35.57
N ASP A 237 -4.78 11.31 -36.67
CA ASP A 237 -5.78 11.46 -37.73
C ASP A 237 -7.23 11.21 -37.27
N ALA A 238 -7.41 10.54 -36.12
CA ALA A 238 -8.71 10.35 -35.49
C ALA A 238 -9.12 11.51 -34.58
N LEU A 239 -8.16 12.12 -33.89
CA LEU A 239 -8.36 13.34 -33.13
C LEU A 239 -8.54 14.56 -34.04
N ASP A 240 -7.78 14.65 -35.14
CA ASP A 240 -7.92 15.69 -36.15
C ASP A 240 -9.32 15.66 -36.81
N ALA A 241 -9.85 14.46 -37.04
CA ALA A 241 -11.23 14.25 -37.52
C ALA A 241 -12.32 14.41 -36.42
N ARG A 242 -11.92 14.69 -35.17
CA ARG A 242 -12.80 14.87 -34.00
C ARG A 242 -12.36 16.10 -33.20
N GLU A 243 -12.38 17.27 -33.85
CA GLU A 243 -12.08 18.56 -33.23
C GLU A 243 -12.91 18.83 -31.95
N ASP A 244 -14.12 18.27 -31.90
CA ASP A 244 -15.03 18.29 -30.76
C ASP A 244 -14.52 17.52 -29.52
N LEU A 245 -13.60 16.56 -29.73
CA LEU A 245 -12.82 15.86 -28.70
C LEU A 245 -11.42 16.48 -28.55
N LYS A 246 -10.67 16.74 -29.64
CA LYS A 246 -9.25 17.18 -29.60
C LYS A 246 -9.06 18.44 -28.74
N LYS A 247 -9.99 19.40 -28.80
CA LYS A 247 -9.95 20.62 -27.96
C LYS A 247 -10.08 20.38 -26.45
N ASN A 248 -10.55 19.21 -26.03
CA ASN A 248 -10.69 18.81 -24.63
C ASN A 248 -10.03 17.44 -24.41
N THR A 249 -8.86 17.20 -25.01
CA THR A 249 -8.07 15.99 -24.82
C THR A 249 -6.64 16.34 -24.45
N LEU A 250 -6.18 15.81 -23.32
CA LEU A 250 -4.77 15.64 -23.01
C LEU A 250 -4.27 14.37 -23.71
N LEU A 251 -3.52 14.53 -24.80
CA LEU A 251 -2.82 13.45 -25.49
C LEU A 251 -1.39 13.37 -24.96
N VAL A 252 -0.98 12.18 -24.52
CA VAL A 252 0.39 11.91 -24.06
C VAL A 252 1.00 10.76 -24.84
N PHE A 253 2.27 10.89 -25.21
CA PHE A 253 3.09 9.85 -25.83
C PHE A 253 4.31 9.54 -24.94
N SER A 254 4.54 8.26 -24.64
CA SER A 254 5.81 7.78 -24.04
C SER A 254 6.00 6.26 -24.23
N THR A 255 6.87 5.62 -23.45
CA THR A 255 7.23 4.20 -23.50
C THR A 255 7.58 3.65 -22.12
N ASP A 256 7.65 2.33 -21.95
CA ASP A 256 7.96 1.71 -20.66
C ASP A 256 9.46 1.65 -20.33
N GLN A 257 10.33 1.38 -21.30
CA GLN A 257 11.78 1.46 -21.17
C GLN A 257 12.48 1.64 -22.53
N GLY A 258 13.78 1.92 -22.49
CA GLY A 258 14.62 2.00 -23.68
C GLY A 258 14.80 0.69 -24.46
N ALA A 259 15.44 0.81 -25.62
CA ALA A 259 15.52 -0.24 -26.65
C ALA A 259 16.07 -1.60 -26.17
N HIS A 260 15.61 -2.69 -26.81
CA HIS A 260 16.18 -4.04 -26.66
C HIS A 260 17.49 -4.22 -27.45
N LEU A 261 18.38 -3.26 -27.26
CA LEU A 261 19.75 -3.19 -27.78
C LEU A 261 20.73 -3.16 -26.58
N PRO A 262 22.05 -3.29 -26.79
CA PRO A 262 23.04 -3.20 -25.72
C PRO A 262 22.93 -1.90 -24.91
N PHE A 263 23.22 -1.97 -23.61
CA PHE A 263 23.08 -0.89 -22.63
C PHE A 263 21.68 -0.27 -22.48
N GLY A 264 20.69 -0.71 -23.27
CA GLY A 264 19.28 -0.33 -23.16
C GLY A 264 18.53 -1.15 -22.12
N LYS A 265 17.47 -1.83 -22.55
CA LYS A 265 16.61 -2.71 -21.73
C LYS A 265 17.41 -3.55 -20.72
N TRP A 266 16.87 -3.64 -19.50
CA TRP A 266 17.48 -4.18 -18.28
C TRP A 266 18.64 -3.41 -17.62
N ASN A 267 19.20 -2.37 -18.24
CA ASN A 267 20.30 -1.59 -17.66
C ASN A 267 19.81 -0.25 -17.08
N LEU A 268 20.51 0.31 -16.09
CA LEU A 268 20.12 1.58 -15.44
C LEU A 268 20.76 2.83 -16.07
N TYR A 269 21.33 2.73 -17.27
CA TYR A 269 21.85 3.85 -18.07
C TYR A 269 20.71 4.67 -18.71
N ASP A 270 21.02 5.84 -19.27
CA ASP A 270 20.06 6.69 -20.00
C ASP A 270 19.50 5.94 -21.23
N THR A 271 20.28 5.08 -21.87
CA THR A 271 19.81 4.21 -22.98
C THR A 271 18.73 3.22 -22.52
N GLY A 272 18.68 2.86 -21.24
CA GLY A 272 17.70 1.92 -20.67
C GLY A 272 16.54 2.57 -19.92
N LEU A 273 16.78 3.69 -19.23
CA LEU A 273 15.80 4.37 -18.37
C LEU A 273 15.21 5.66 -18.93
N ARG A 274 15.95 6.43 -19.74
CA ARG A 274 15.42 7.70 -20.28
C ARG A 274 14.49 7.37 -21.43
N VAL A 275 13.33 8.01 -21.42
CA VAL A 275 12.23 7.74 -22.34
C VAL A 275 11.83 9.01 -23.10
N PRO A 276 11.34 8.91 -24.34
CA PRO A 276 10.71 10.04 -25.00
C PRO A 276 9.38 10.35 -24.28
N PHE A 277 9.05 11.61 -24.06
CA PHE A 277 7.79 12.00 -23.43
C PHE A 277 7.24 13.31 -24.01
N MET A 278 6.05 13.24 -24.61
CA MET A 278 5.38 14.41 -25.21
C MET A 278 3.94 14.51 -24.70
N ALA A 279 3.49 15.73 -24.41
CA ALA A 279 2.12 16.01 -23.98
C ALA A 279 1.53 17.18 -24.76
N SER A 280 0.34 16.97 -25.36
CA SER A 280 -0.45 17.98 -26.06
C SER A 280 -1.81 18.15 -25.41
N TRP A 281 -2.21 19.39 -25.18
CA TRP A 281 -3.55 19.75 -24.71
C TRP A 281 -3.87 21.15 -25.24
N PRO A 282 -4.66 21.27 -26.33
CA PRO A 282 -4.89 22.56 -27.00
C PRO A 282 -5.47 23.62 -26.07
N GLY A 283 -4.78 24.76 -25.96
CA GLY A 283 -5.17 25.87 -25.09
C GLY A 283 -4.81 25.71 -23.61
N VAL A 284 -4.06 24.67 -23.24
CA VAL A 284 -3.55 24.44 -21.86
C VAL A 284 -2.04 24.20 -21.85
N ILE A 285 -1.48 23.60 -22.90
CA ILE A 285 -0.04 23.38 -23.09
C ILE A 285 0.45 24.20 -24.29
N ASP A 286 1.58 24.89 -24.14
CA ASP A 286 2.22 25.63 -25.24
C ASP A 286 2.74 24.68 -26.34
N PRO A 287 2.22 24.76 -27.58
CA PRO A 287 2.56 23.82 -28.64
C PRO A 287 3.96 24.06 -29.20
N GLY A 288 4.74 22.99 -29.38
CA GLY A 288 6.12 23.07 -29.88
C GLY A 288 7.16 23.40 -28.81
N SER A 289 6.74 23.56 -27.55
CA SER A 289 7.63 23.87 -26.43
C SER A 289 8.52 22.67 -26.03
N LYS A 290 9.59 22.97 -25.29
CA LYS A 290 10.49 21.99 -24.68
C LYS A 290 10.74 22.36 -23.21
N THR A 291 10.94 21.36 -22.35
CA THR A 291 11.37 21.58 -20.97
C THR A 291 12.46 20.58 -20.56
N GLU A 292 13.43 21.08 -19.79
CA GLU A 292 14.49 20.29 -19.15
C GLU A 292 14.08 19.78 -17.76
N SER A 293 12.84 20.08 -17.33
CA SER A 293 12.29 19.65 -16.04
C SER A 293 12.23 18.13 -15.96
N MET A 294 12.83 17.54 -14.91
CA MET A 294 12.91 16.08 -14.77
C MET A 294 11.58 15.49 -14.29
N ILE A 295 11.10 14.44 -14.96
CA ILE A 295 9.95 13.64 -14.52
C ILE A 295 10.31 12.16 -14.42
N ASN A 296 9.66 11.44 -13.50
CA ASN A 296 9.68 9.97 -13.46
C ASN A 296 8.33 9.43 -13.91
N LEU A 297 8.26 8.24 -14.52
CA LEU A 297 7.01 7.64 -14.96
C LEU A 297 6.01 7.32 -13.83
N ALA A 298 6.44 7.31 -12.56
CA ALA A 298 5.55 7.34 -11.39
C ALA A 298 4.65 8.60 -11.36
N ASP A 299 5.09 9.71 -11.94
CA ASP A 299 4.41 11.00 -11.93
C ASP A 299 3.18 11.05 -12.85
N VAL A 300 3.02 10.07 -13.75
CA VAL A 300 1.94 10.04 -14.74
C VAL A 300 0.57 9.93 -14.06
N LEU A 301 0.42 9.05 -13.06
CA LEU A 301 -0.84 8.91 -12.30
C LEU A 301 -1.28 10.20 -11.61
N PRO A 302 -0.51 10.83 -10.69
CA PRO A 302 -0.95 12.05 -10.02
C PRO A 302 -1.17 13.22 -10.99
N THR A 303 -0.40 13.31 -12.09
CA THR A 303 -0.62 14.31 -13.14
C THR A 303 -1.96 14.12 -13.85
N PHE A 304 -2.32 12.87 -14.18
CA PHE A 304 -3.58 12.56 -14.84
C PHE A 304 -4.80 12.78 -13.93
N LEU A 305 -4.66 12.53 -12.62
CA LEU A 305 -5.71 12.83 -11.64
C LEU A 305 -5.91 14.34 -11.44
N GLU A 306 -4.83 15.12 -11.29
CA GLU A 306 -4.95 16.59 -11.20
C GLU A 306 -5.56 17.19 -12.49
N ALA A 307 -5.20 16.65 -13.66
CA ALA A 307 -5.76 17.07 -14.94
C ALA A 307 -7.27 16.79 -15.05
N ALA A 308 -7.73 15.68 -14.46
CA ALA A 308 -9.15 15.33 -14.35
C ALA A 308 -9.92 16.18 -13.30
N GLY A 309 -9.21 16.91 -12.43
CA GLY A 309 -9.78 17.62 -11.29
C GLY A 309 -10.04 16.74 -10.07
N GLU A 310 -9.49 15.53 -10.05
CA GLU A 310 -9.63 14.55 -8.97
C GLU A 310 -8.56 14.76 -7.88
N SER A 311 -8.83 14.27 -6.67
CA SER A 311 -7.84 14.32 -5.59
C SER A 311 -6.70 13.33 -5.82
N ILE A 312 -5.46 13.81 -5.69
CA ILE A 312 -4.27 12.94 -5.69
C ILE A 312 -4.27 12.14 -4.36
N PRO A 313 -4.15 10.80 -4.40
CA PRO A 313 -4.05 9.98 -3.19
C PRO A 313 -2.77 10.24 -2.40
N ASP A 314 -2.87 10.18 -1.06
CA ASP A 314 -1.71 10.21 -0.19
C ASP A 314 -0.78 9.00 -0.40
N GLY A 315 0.52 9.22 -0.23
CA GLY A 315 1.52 8.14 -0.18
C GLY A 315 2.05 7.61 -1.52
N LEU A 316 1.71 8.22 -2.66
CA LEU A 316 2.36 7.95 -3.94
C LEU A 316 3.85 8.35 -3.93
N ASP A 317 4.68 7.69 -4.75
CA ASP A 317 6.08 8.13 -5.02
C ASP A 317 6.12 9.18 -6.14
N GLY A 318 5.12 9.15 -7.00
CA GLY A 318 4.87 10.16 -8.04
C GLY A 318 4.38 11.49 -7.46
N LYS A 319 4.65 12.57 -8.19
CA LYS A 319 4.14 13.93 -7.96
C LYS A 319 3.59 14.48 -9.28
N SER A 320 2.52 15.26 -9.25
CA SER A 320 1.97 15.86 -10.48
C SER A 320 2.94 16.87 -11.09
N PHE A 321 3.23 16.75 -12.40
CA PHE A 321 3.91 17.77 -13.20
C PHE A 321 2.93 18.62 -14.03
N LEU A 322 1.63 18.62 -13.71
CA LEU A 322 0.65 19.48 -14.37
C LEU A 322 1.01 20.99 -14.28
N PRO A 323 1.69 21.50 -13.21
CA PRO A 323 2.26 22.85 -13.23
C PRO A 323 3.27 23.08 -14.36
N VAL A 324 4.12 22.10 -14.68
CA VAL A 324 5.09 22.18 -15.80
C VAL A 324 4.38 22.17 -17.15
N LEU A 325 3.29 21.40 -17.30
CA LEU A 325 2.49 21.40 -18.53
C LEU A 325 1.84 22.77 -18.80
N LYS A 326 1.42 23.47 -17.75
CA LYS A 326 0.80 24.81 -17.81
C LYS A 326 1.83 25.95 -17.91
N ASP A 327 3.05 25.74 -17.44
CA ASP A 327 4.18 26.67 -17.49
C ASP A 327 5.49 25.87 -17.58
N GLY A 328 6.06 25.79 -18.79
CA GLY A 328 7.26 24.99 -19.08
C GLY A 328 8.53 25.45 -18.35
N SER A 329 8.51 26.62 -17.69
CA SER A 329 9.62 27.11 -16.88
C SER A 329 9.69 26.49 -15.47
N GLN A 330 8.63 25.79 -15.04
CA GLN A 330 8.55 25.19 -13.70
C GLN A 330 9.47 23.96 -13.56
N LYS A 331 10.17 23.89 -12.41
CA LYS A 331 10.96 22.71 -12.00
C LYS A 331 10.10 21.70 -11.25
N HIS A 332 10.32 20.41 -11.52
CA HIS A 332 9.57 19.31 -10.89
C HIS A 332 10.40 18.45 -9.93
N ARG A 333 11.55 17.94 -10.38
CA ARG A 333 12.45 17.08 -9.59
C ARG A 333 13.91 17.47 -9.77
N ASP A 334 14.65 17.54 -8.67
CA ASP A 334 16.11 17.68 -8.65
C ASP A 334 16.85 16.34 -8.75
N VAL A 335 16.16 15.23 -8.44
CA VAL A 335 16.65 13.85 -8.61
C VAL A 335 15.54 12.90 -9.08
N VAL A 336 15.91 11.89 -9.87
CA VAL A 336 15.07 10.73 -10.22
C VAL A 336 15.77 9.43 -9.82
N PHE A 337 14.99 8.39 -9.53
CA PHE A 337 15.48 7.08 -9.08
C PHE A 337 14.99 5.95 -10.00
N GLY A 338 15.69 4.82 -10.00
CA GLY A 338 15.30 3.64 -10.76
C GLY A 338 15.83 2.33 -10.18
N THR A 339 15.13 1.22 -10.45
CA THR A 339 15.47 -0.13 -9.95
C THR A 339 15.46 -1.18 -11.05
N HIS A 340 16.40 -2.11 -11.00
CA HIS A 340 16.28 -3.41 -11.67
C HIS A 340 16.56 -4.52 -10.66
N THR A 341 15.70 -5.54 -10.58
CA THR A 341 15.91 -6.69 -9.68
C THR A 341 16.25 -7.96 -10.47
N GLY A 342 15.51 -8.25 -11.54
CA GLY A 342 15.79 -9.37 -12.45
C GLY A 342 14.55 -9.83 -13.22
N ASN A 343 14.66 -11.03 -13.82
CA ASN A 343 13.55 -11.71 -14.50
C ASN A 343 13.37 -13.12 -13.92
N ASN A 344 12.23 -13.41 -13.26
CA ASN A 344 11.97 -14.73 -12.67
C ASN A 344 10.92 -15.52 -13.47
N ASN A 345 11.35 -16.14 -14.57
CA ASN A 345 10.53 -17.00 -15.42
C ASN A 345 10.79 -18.50 -15.18
N GLY A 346 11.14 -18.88 -13.94
CA GLY A 346 11.55 -20.24 -13.59
C GLY A 346 13.02 -20.56 -13.97
N PRO A 347 13.52 -21.73 -13.56
CA PRO A 347 14.96 -22.05 -13.61
C PRO A 347 15.56 -22.06 -15.02
N GLU A 348 14.79 -22.47 -16.03
CA GLU A 348 15.24 -22.52 -17.44
C GLU A 348 15.28 -21.14 -18.12
N ASN A 349 14.68 -20.11 -17.51
CA ASN A 349 14.57 -18.77 -18.10
C ASN A 349 15.05 -17.63 -17.18
N ASN A 350 15.90 -17.94 -16.21
CA ASN A 350 16.55 -16.97 -15.32
C ASN A 350 17.69 -16.20 -16.03
N HIS A 351 17.39 -15.63 -17.20
CA HIS A 351 18.40 -15.08 -18.13
C HIS A 351 19.07 -13.80 -17.64
N ASN A 352 18.49 -13.10 -16.66
CA ASN A 352 19.05 -11.91 -16.04
C ASN A 352 18.64 -11.82 -14.55
N ASN A 353 19.64 -11.83 -13.66
CA ASN A 353 19.48 -11.71 -12.21
C ASN A 353 20.71 -10.99 -11.61
N ASN A 354 20.96 -9.76 -12.06
CA ASN A 354 21.91 -8.85 -11.44
C ASN A 354 21.15 -7.60 -10.92
N PRO A 355 20.76 -7.57 -9.63
CA PRO A 355 19.99 -6.46 -9.08
C PRO A 355 20.84 -5.18 -8.95
N MET A 356 20.29 -4.07 -9.44
CA MET A 356 20.91 -2.75 -9.48
C MET A 356 19.93 -1.65 -9.01
N ARG A 357 20.45 -0.52 -8.55
CA ARG A 357 19.71 0.70 -8.16
C ARG A 357 20.39 1.95 -8.72
N THR A 358 19.65 3.03 -8.98
CA THR A 358 20.25 4.27 -9.49
C THR A 358 19.58 5.54 -8.95
N ILE A 359 20.37 6.62 -8.86
CA ILE A 359 19.95 8.01 -8.71
C ILE A 359 20.55 8.85 -9.84
N ARG A 360 19.76 9.75 -10.43
CA ARG A 360 20.21 10.66 -11.49
C ARG A 360 19.83 12.12 -11.16
N THR A 361 20.82 13.00 -11.18
CA THR A 361 20.69 14.46 -11.15
C THR A 361 20.71 15.01 -12.59
N PRO A 362 20.44 16.30 -12.86
CA PRO A 362 20.49 16.86 -14.21
C PRO A 362 21.82 16.64 -14.95
N THR A 363 22.95 16.50 -14.24
CA THR A 363 24.28 16.37 -14.86
C THR A 363 24.99 15.05 -14.55
N HIS A 364 24.54 14.26 -13.57
CA HIS A 364 25.25 13.04 -13.14
C HIS A 364 24.32 11.85 -12.87
N ARG A 365 24.79 10.63 -13.12
CA ARG A 365 24.16 9.39 -12.65
C ARG A 365 25.11 8.60 -11.76
N TYR A 366 24.59 8.09 -10.64
CA TYR A 366 25.20 7.00 -9.86
C TYR A 366 24.36 5.73 -9.99
N ILE A 367 25.00 4.58 -10.26
CA ILE A 367 24.42 3.23 -10.26
C ILE A 367 25.13 2.41 -9.18
N PHE A 368 24.35 1.64 -8.43
CA PHE A 368 24.83 0.67 -7.47
C PHE A 368 24.45 -0.75 -7.89
N THR A 369 25.44 -1.62 -8.03
CA THR A 369 25.27 -3.05 -8.33
C THR A 369 25.36 -3.85 -7.04
N LEU A 370 24.27 -4.54 -6.65
CA LEU A 370 24.22 -5.27 -5.38
C LEU A 370 25.10 -6.53 -5.40
N GLU A 371 25.34 -7.10 -6.58
CA GLU A 371 25.98 -8.40 -6.80
C GLU A 371 27.03 -8.32 -7.94
N PRO A 372 28.12 -7.55 -7.77
CA PRO A 372 29.08 -7.24 -8.85
C PRO A 372 29.84 -8.48 -9.38
N ASP A 373 30.01 -9.51 -8.55
CA ASP A 373 30.63 -10.78 -8.95
C ASP A 373 29.76 -11.60 -9.93
N ARG A 374 28.48 -11.23 -10.13
CA ARG A 374 27.58 -11.89 -11.08
C ARG A 374 27.78 -11.34 -12.48
N LEU A 375 28.14 -12.24 -13.39
CA LEU A 375 28.12 -12.02 -14.83
C LEU A 375 26.75 -11.48 -15.29
N PHE A 376 26.72 -10.27 -15.83
CA PHE A 376 25.51 -9.70 -16.41
C PHE A 376 25.16 -10.41 -17.72
N ASN A 377 23.90 -10.80 -17.86
CA ASN A 377 23.43 -11.64 -18.94
C ASN A 377 22.02 -11.20 -19.35
N THR A 378 21.72 -11.24 -20.65
CA THR A 378 20.42 -10.89 -21.23
C THR A 378 20.19 -11.66 -22.54
N SER A 379 19.00 -11.56 -23.14
CA SER A 379 18.73 -12.12 -24.48
C SER A 379 19.53 -11.49 -25.61
N CYS A 380 20.12 -10.30 -25.42
CA CYS A 380 21.10 -9.73 -26.35
C CYS A 380 22.33 -10.65 -26.45
N ARG A 381 22.80 -11.14 -25.30
CA ARG A 381 24.00 -11.97 -25.16
C ARG A 381 23.76 -13.44 -25.46
N THR A 382 22.70 -14.04 -24.90
CA THR A 382 22.45 -15.48 -25.06
C THR A 382 22.00 -15.88 -26.47
N HIS A 383 21.54 -14.92 -27.29
CA HIS A 383 20.96 -15.12 -28.62
C HIS A 383 19.90 -16.23 -28.64
N ASN A 384 18.69 -15.86 -28.21
CA ASN A 384 17.50 -16.63 -28.55
C ASN A 384 17.01 -16.19 -29.95
N PRO A 385 17.08 -17.03 -31.00
CA PRO A 385 16.71 -16.65 -32.36
C PRO A 385 15.21 -16.36 -32.54
N ARG A 386 14.35 -16.74 -31.59
CA ARG A 386 12.92 -16.36 -31.56
C ARG A 386 12.68 -14.92 -31.04
N VAL A 387 13.71 -14.29 -30.49
CA VAL A 387 13.63 -12.98 -29.83
C VAL A 387 14.59 -12.01 -30.51
N SER A 388 15.89 -12.30 -30.50
CA SER A 388 16.92 -11.53 -31.21
C SER A 388 17.51 -12.32 -32.39
N PRO A 389 16.90 -12.24 -33.59
CA PRO A 389 17.25 -13.11 -34.71
C PRO A 389 18.63 -12.83 -35.33
N ARG A 390 19.23 -11.66 -35.08
CA ARG A 390 20.49 -11.21 -35.75
C ARG A 390 21.79 -11.65 -35.09
N ALA A 391 21.74 -12.26 -33.90
CA ALA A 391 22.92 -12.77 -33.18
C ALA A 391 24.08 -11.78 -32.98
N TYR A 392 23.84 -10.46 -33.09
CA TYR A 392 24.88 -9.43 -33.23
C TYR A 392 25.94 -9.48 -32.12
N TYR A 393 25.56 -9.82 -30.88
CA TYR A 393 26.49 -9.91 -29.76
C TYR A 393 27.55 -11.03 -29.92
N LYS A 394 27.28 -12.07 -30.70
CA LYS A 394 28.30 -13.07 -31.08
C LYS A 394 29.37 -12.46 -31.98
N THR A 395 29.02 -11.50 -32.83
CA THR A 395 29.98 -10.78 -33.68
C THR A 395 30.81 -9.78 -32.88
N TRP A 396 30.25 -9.24 -31.79
CA TRP A 396 31.03 -8.49 -30.79
C TRP A 396 32.06 -9.42 -30.13
N GLN A 397 31.63 -10.60 -29.66
CA GLN A 397 32.49 -11.61 -29.03
C GLN A 397 33.59 -12.14 -29.97
N GLU A 398 33.32 -12.25 -31.27
CA GLU A 398 34.34 -12.60 -32.26
C GLU A 398 35.34 -11.45 -32.46
N LYS A 399 34.86 -10.22 -32.68
CA LYS A 399 35.70 -9.03 -32.89
C LYS A 399 36.57 -8.69 -31.67
N ALA A 400 36.07 -8.90 -30.46
CA ALA A 400 36.80 -8.71 -29.20
C ALA A 400 38.04 -9.61 -29.00
N LYS A 401 38.26 -10.61 -29.87
CA LYS A 401 39.50 -11.40 -29.91
C LYS A 401 40.69 -10.60 -30.47
N THR A 402 40.43 -9.56 -31.27
CA THR A 402 41.45 -8.80 -32.02
C THR A 402 41.27 -7.27 -31.95
N ASP A 403 40.18 -6.79 -31.37
CA ASP A 403 39.81 -5.37 -31.25
C ASP A 403 39.62 -4.99 -29.77
N ASP A 404 40.49 -4.12 -29.24
CA ASP A 404 40.48 -3.71 -27.83
C ASP A 404 39.24 -2.87 -27.45
N PHE A 405 38.62 -2.16 -28.40
CA PHE A 405 37.38 -1.43 -28.15
C PHE A 405 36.20 -2.40 -28.00
N ALA A 406 36.09 -3.40 -28.89
CA ALA A 406 35.10 -4.46 -28.76
C ALA A 406 35.27 -5.23 -27.44
N LYS A 407 36.51 -5.51 -27.05
CA LYS A 407 36.87 -6.13 -25.77
C LYS A 407 36.47 -5.26 -24.56
N ARG A 408 36.73 -3.94 -24.60
CA ARG A 408 36.25 -2.98 -23.58
C ARG A 408 34.73 -2.98 -23.47
N MET A 409 34.01 -2.96 -24.59
CA MET A 409 32.54 -2.92 -24.55
C MET A 409 31.91 -4.21 -24.02
N ILE A 410 32.50 -5.37 -24.29
CA ILE A 410 32.07 -6.64 -23.67
C ILE A 410 32.41 -6.65 -22.18
N GLN A 411 33.61 -6.24 -21.78
CA GLN A 411 33.98 -6.19 -20.36
C GLN A 411 33.02 -5.29 -19.58
N ALA A 412 32.72 -4.10 -20.11
CA ALA A 412 31.76 -3.19 -19.52
C ALA A 412 30.35 -3.80 -19.45
N PHE A 413 29.88 -4.47 -20.52
CA PHE A 413 28.54 -5.06 -20.55
C PHE A 413 28.39 -6.27 -19.62
N GLU A 414 29.34 -7.20 -19.61
CA GLU A 414 29.24 -8.48 -18.87
C GLU A 414 29.66 -8.38 -17.40
N HIS A 415 30.49 -7.40 -17.03
CA HIS A 415 31.00 -7.23 -15.66
C HIS A 415 30.73 -5.81 -15.13
N ARG A 416 29.77 -5.69 -14.21
CA ARG A 416 29.39 -4.41 -13.58
C ARG A 416 30.11 -4.25 -12.23
N PRO A 417 30.85 -3.17 -11.97
CA PRO A 417 31.40 -2.91 -10.65
C PRO A 417 30.29 -2.55 -9.65
N ALA A 418 30.62 -2.56 -8.34
CA ALA A 418 29.67 -2.22 -7.28
C ALA A 418 29.15 -0.78 -7.39
N ASP A 419 30.02 0.14 -7.78
CA ASP A 419 29.77 1.58 -7.90
C ASP A 419 30.09 2.05 -9.33
N GLU A 420 29.13 2.66 -10.01
CA GLU A 420 29.31 3.35 -11.28
C GLU A 420 28.85 4.81 -11.16
N LEU A 421 29.69 5.77 -11.53
CA LEU A 421 29.39 7.22 -11.53
C LEU A 421 29.73 7.82 -12.89
N TYR A 422 28.83 8.62 -13.45
CA TYR A 422 29.01 9.27 -14.76
C TYR A 422 28.64 10.75 -14.71
N ASP A 423 29.44 11.56 -15.40
CA ASP A 423 29.10 12.92 -15.83
C ASP A 423 28.38 12.80 -17.19
N LEU A 424 27.11 13.19 -17.23
CA LEU A 424 26.23 13.06 -18.40
C LEU A 424 26.37 14.21 -19.40
N GLU A 425 27.11 15.28 -19.06
CA GLU A 425 27.44 16.39 -19.96
C GLU A 425 28.73 16.06 -20.73
N ALA A 426 29.74 15.51 -20.03
CA ALA A 426 31.02 15.08 -20.62
C ALA A 426 30.96 13.70 -21.28
N ASP A 427 30.19 12.76 -20.71
CA ASP A 427 30.04 11.37 -21.18
C ASP A 427 28.55 10.99 -21.38
N PRO A 428 27.89 11.54 -22.41
CA PRO A 428 26.45 11.32 -22.70
C PRO A 428 26.13 9.92 -23.27
N TYR A 429 27.01 8.94 -23.07
CA TYR A 429 26.87 7.51 -23.41
C TYR A 429 27.30 6.56 -22.27
N GLU A 430 27.70 7.10 -21.11
CA GLU A 430 28.02 6.35 -19.87
C GLU A 430 29.12 5.28 -20.07
N MET A 431 30.20 5.68 -20.75
CA MET A 431 31.34 4.84 -21.12
C MET A 431 32.54 4.93 -20.15
N ASN A 432 32.57 5.95 -19.28
CA ASN A 432 33.72 6.30 -18.45
C ASN A 432 33.33 6.46 -16.96
N ASN A 433 33.43 5.36 -16.21
CA ASN A 433 33.12 5.35 -14.78
C ASN A 433 34.11 6.23 -13.99
N LEU A 434 33.58 7.18 -13.22
CA LEU A 434 34.27 8.14 -12.37
C LEU A 434 34.32 7.72 -10.88
N ALA A 435 33.75 6.57 -10.50
CA ALA A 435 33.64 6.15 -9.11
C ALA A 435 34.99 6.03 -8.37
N ASP A 436 36.05 5.64 -9.10
CA ASP A 436 37.42 5.53 -8.58
C ASP A 436 38.24 6.84 -8.70
N ASP A 437 37.69 7.93 -9.25
CA ASP A 437 38.39 9.22 -9.32
C ASP A 437 38.30 9.96 -7.97
N PRO A 438 39.42 10.24 -7.28
CA PRO A 438 39.43 10.95 -6.00
C PRO A 438 38.75 12.33 -6.04
N LYS A 439 38.67 12.99 -7.21
CA LYS A 439 37.96 14.27 -7.37
C LYS A 439 36.44 14.15 -7.15
N HIS A 440 35.87 12.98 -7.47
CA HIS A 440 34.43 12.74 -7.46
C HIS A 440 33.95 12.03 -6.18
N ALA A 441 34.86 11.67 -5.26
CA ALA A 441 34.56 10.87 -4.08
C ALA A 441 33.45 11.44 -3.17
N GLU A 442 33.42 12.75 -2.92
CA GLU A 442 32.36 13.37 -2.11
C GLU A 442 31.01 13.46 -2.85
N LEU A 443 31.02 13.55 -4.20
CA LEU A 443 29.80 13.47 -5.01
C LEU A 443 29.24 12.03 -4.99
N LEU A 444 30.09 11.03 -5.21
CA LEU A 444 29.74 9.61 -5.11
C LEU A 444 29.09 9.31 -3.75
N LYS A 445 29.75 9.71 -2.66
CA LYS A 445 29.29 9.55 -1.28
C LYS A 445 27.95 10.25 -1.00
N SER A 446 27.74 11.45 -1.54
CA SER A 446 26.48 12.19 -1.44
C SER A 446 25.34 11.48 -2.19
N LEU A 447 25.56 11.08 -3.45
CA LEU A 447 24.58 10.36 -4.26
C LEU A 447 24.27 8.97 -3.67
N LYS A 448 25.29 8.26 -3.16
CA LYS A 448 25.14 6.98 -2.47
C LYS A 448 24.30 7.10 -1.21
N THR A 449 24.53 8.14 -0.40
CA THR A 449 23.73 8.42 0.81
C THR A 449 22.27 8.74 0.47
N GLN A 450 22.02 9.53 -0.59
CA GLN A 450 20.66 9.82 -1.07
C GLN A 450 19.96 8.56 -1.62
N LEU A 451 20.69 7.68 -2.32
CA LEU A 451 20.17 6.40 -2.81
C LEU A 451 19.84 5.46 -1.64
N THR A 452 20.69 5.38 -0.61
CA THR A 452 20.43 4.61 0.62
C THR A 452 19.16 5.06 1.32
N GLU A 453 18.99 6.36 1.55
CA GLU A 453 17.80 6.88 2.22
C GLU A 453 16.54 6.71 1.35
N TRP A 454 16.66 6.85 0.03
CA TRP A 454 15.56 6.51 -0.85
C TRP A 454 15.19 5.03 -0.76
N CYS A 455 16.14 4.09 -0.85
CA CYS A 455 15.90 2.65 -0.62
C CYS A 455 15.24 2.36 0.74
N ARG A 456 15.53 3.14 1.78
CA ARG A 456 14.84 3.10 3.09
C ARG A 456 13.36 3.48 2.97
N THR A 457 13.02 4.57 2.28
CA THR A 457 11.60 4.92 2.01
C THR A 457 10.86 3.88 1.18
N GLN A 458 11.56 3.11 0.34
CA GLN A 458 10.97 2.09 -0.54
C GLN A 458 10.80 0.72 0.12
N GLY A 459 11.34 0.50 1.33
CA GLY A 459 11.36 -0.82 1.97
C GLY A 459 12.28 -1.82 1.25
N ASP A 460 13.32 -1.33 0.56
CA ASP A 460 14.22 -2.10 -0.30
C ASP A 460 15.32 -2.80 0.52
N VAL A 461 14.90 -3.79 1.32
CA VAL A 461 15.75 -4.51 2.30
C VAL A 461 17.00 -5.13 1.66
N GLU A 462 16.94 -5.54 0.40
CA GLU A 462 18.08 -6.15 -0.30
C GLU A 462 19.18 -5.12 -0.63
N ALA A 463 18.80 -3.93 -1.12
CA ALA A 463 19.77 -2.87 -1.37
C ALA A 463 20.33 -2.31 -0.07
N LEU A 464 19.48 -2.13 0.96
CA LEU A 464 19.90 -1.59 2.26
C LEU A 464 21.00 -2.41 2.94
N LYS A 465 20.91 -3.75 2.93
CA LYS A 465 21.94 -4.68 3.44
C LYS A 465 23.32 -4.53 2.77
N LYS A 466 23.38 -3.86 1.61
CA LYS A 466 24.58 -3.67 0.78
C LYS A 466 25.06 -2.21 0.77
N LEU A 467 24.11 -1.27 0.82
CA LEU A 467 24.34 0.18 0.79
C LEU A 467 24.67 0.78 2.16
N ASP A 468 24.16 0.20 3.24
CA ASP A 468 24.32 0.72 4.60
C ASP A 468 24.91 -0.36 5.52
N PRO A 469 26.25 -0.39 5.71
CA PRO A 469 26.89 -1.36 6.61
C PRO A 469 26.57 -1.10 8.10
N ASN A 470 25.97 0.04 8.46
CA ASN A 470 25.45 0.30 9.80
C ASN A 470 23.98 -0.14 9.95
N LEU A 471 23.25 -0.33 8.85
CA LEU A 471 22.09 -1.22 8.77
C LEU A 471 22.55 -2.68 8.84
N ALA A 472 23.23 -3.01 9.94
CA ALA A 472 23.52 -4.38 10.29
C ALA A 472 22.17 -5.12 10.39
N PRO A 473 21.96 -6.24 9.67
CA PRO A 473 20.84 -7.13 9.95
C PRO A 473 21.06 -7.67 11.36
N ALA A 474 20.33 -7.09 12.33
CA ALA A 474 20.80 -6.88 13.71
C ALA A 474 21.52 -8.10 14.31
N ALA A 475 22.85 -8.08 14.29
CA ALA A 475 23.66 -9.27 14.53
C ALA A 475 23.46 -9.77 15.97
N SER A 476 22.66 -10.84 16.09
CA SER A 476 22.17 -11.47 17.34
C SER A 476 21.39 -10.58 18.32
N GLN A 477 21.01 -9.34 17.96
CA GLN A 477 20.10 -8.54 18.79
C GLN A 477 18.64 -8.79 18.41
N ARG A 478 17.88 -9.33 19.37
CA ARG A 478 16.42 -9.48 19.26
C ARG A 478 15.75 -8.09 19.28
N PRO A 479 14.68 -7.85 18.51
CA PRO A 479 14.06 -6.53 18.42
C PRO A 479 13.31 -6.15 19.70
N ASN A 480 13.13 -4.84 19.92
CA ASN A 480 12.13 -4.36 20.87
C ASN A 480 10.73 -4.66 20.33
N ILE A 481 9.80 -4.94 21.25
CA ILE A 481 8.39 -5.22 20.97
C ILE A 481 7.57 -4.12 21.64
N VAL A 482 6.87 -3.30 20.86
CA VAL A 482 5.98 -2.26 21.38
C VAL A 482 4.55 -2.64 21.03
N PHE A 483 3.75 -2.89 22.06
CA PHE A 483 2.38 -3.38 21.93
C PHE A 483 1.40 -2.27 22.31
N ILE A 484 0.77 -1.65 21.31
CA ILE A 484 -0.20 -0.56 21.47
C ILE A 484 -1.60 -1.16 21.46
N LEU A 485 -2.33 -0.98 22.56
CA LEU A 485 -3.67 -1.48 22.76
C LEU A 485 -4.64 -0.31 22.96
N SER A 486 -5.62 -0.19 22.05
CA SER A 486 -6.78 0.68 22.27
C SER A 486 -7.87 -0.04 23.07
N ASP A 487 -8.78 0.74 23.65
CA ASP A 487 -9.77 0.33 24.63
C ASP A 487 -11.15 0.92 24.31
N ASP A 488 -12.10 0.07 23.90
CA ASP A 488 -13.44 0.45 23.41
C ASP A 488 -13.42 1.34 22.16
N GLN A 489 -12.78 0.89 21.07
CA GLN A 489 -12.75 1.58 19.77
C GLN A 489 -13.24 0.67 18.61
N ALA A 490 -14.26 1.08 17.86
CA ALA A 490 -14.73 0.31 16.70
C ALA A 490 -13.71 0.30 15.54
N TRP A 491 -13.81 -0.71 14.67
CA TRP A 491 -12.92 -0.87 13.51
C TRP A 491 -12.99 0.28 12.50
N THR A 492 -14.07 1.04 12.50
CA THR A 492 -14.29 2.22 11.65
C THR A 492 -13.53 3.46 12.10
N ASP A 493 -13.06 3.52 13.34
CA ASP A 493 -12.87 4.79 14.05
C ASP A 493 -11.45 5.36 13.92
N TYR A 494 -10.93 5.39 12.70
CA TYR A 494 -9.56 5.78 12.34
C TYR A 494 -9.54 6.55 11.02
N GLY A 495 -8.59 7.48 10.87
CA GLY A 495 -8.33 8.19 9.61
C GLY A 495 -7.93 7.24 8.49
N PHE A 496 -6.98 6.32 8.74
CA PHE A 496 -6.56 5.29 7.78
C PHE A 496 -7.65 4.26 7.42
N MET A 497 -8.72 4.16 8.22
CA MET A 497 -9.91 3.34 7.91
C MET A 497 -11.02 4.15 7.21
N GLY A 498 -10.74 5.40 6.83
CA GLY A 498 -11.65 6.26 6.07
C GLY A 498 -12.70 7.00 6.91
N HIS A 499 -12.52 7.13 8.23
CA HIS A 499 -13.51 7.83 9.06
C HIS A 499 -13.64 9.31 8.66
N PRO A 500 -14.86 9.82 8.34
CA PRO A 500 -15.04 11.20 7.88
C PRO A 500 -14.61 12.23 8.93
N ASP A 501 -15.03 12.02 10.18
CA ASP A 501 -14.82 13.01 11.27
C ASP A 501 -13.55 12.78 12.10
N ILE A 502 -13.42 11.62 12.76
CA ILE A 502 -12.26 11.27 13.58
C ILE A 502 -10.95 11.46 12.78
N LYS A 503 -9.93 11.98 13.46
CA LYS A 503 -8.56 12.12 12.95
C LYS A 503 -7.61 11.40 13.89
N THR A 504 -6.76 10.54 13.32
CA THR A 504 -5.77 9.75 14.04
C THR A 504 -4.39 9.86 13.39
N PRO A 505 -3.86 11.08 13.16
CA PRO A 505 -2.66 11.31 12.33
C PRO A 505 -1.42 10.51 12.77
N HIS A 506 -1.32 10.10 14.03
CA HIS A 506 -0.20 9.28 14.51
C HIS A 506 -0.37 7.79 14.22
N LEU A 507 -1.57 7.24 14.33
CA LEU A 507 -1.92 5.89 13.86
C LEU A 507 -1.99 5.84 12.33
N ASP A 508 -2.35 6.93 11.66
CA ASP A 508 -2.33 7.05 10.20
C ASP A 508 -0.87 7.01 9.68
N LYS A 509 0.06 7.72 10.35
CA LYS A 509 1.53 7.59 10.13
C LYS A 509 2.04 6.18 10.45
N LEU A 510 1.46 5.49 11.44
CA LEU A 510 1.84 4.11 11.75
C LEU A 510 1.38 3.15 10.65
N ALA A 511 0.12 3.28 10.20
CA ALA A 511 -0.48 2.50 9.13
C ALA A 511 0.31 2.62 7.82
N SER A 512 0.74 3.85 7.47
CA SER A 512 1.52 4.08 6.24
C SER A 512 2.90 3.39 6.23
N ARG A 513 3.41 2.93 7.38
CA ARG A 513 4.61 2.07 7.50
C ARG A 513 4.36 0.71 8.15
N SER A 514 3.16 0.15 7.96
CA SER A 514 2.75 -1.15 8.50
C SER A 514 2.34 -2.14 7.40
N LEU A 515 2.39 -3.42 7.74
CA LEU A 515 1.41 -4.38 7.22
C LEU A 515 0.10 -4.15 7.97
N VAL A 516 -0.90 -3.60 7.28
CA VAL A 516 -2.21 -3.27 7.84
C VAL A 516 -3.19 -4.40 7.52
N PHE A 517 -3.92 -4.88 8.50
CA PHE A 517 -5.04 -5.80 8.34
C PHE A 517 -6.32 -5.07 8.70
N GLU A 518 -6.99 -4.46 7.71
CA GLU A 518 -8.32 -3.84 7.87
C GLU A 518 -9.36 -4.83 8.44
N ARG A 519 -9.10 -6.13 8.29
CA ARG A 519 -9.91 -7.27 8.75
C ARG A 519 -9.15 -8.09 9.80
N GLY A 520 -8.60 -7.40 10.78
CA GLY A 520 -8.21 -8.00 12.05
C GLY A 520 -9.44 -8.30 12.93
N TYR A 521 -9.35 -9.33 13.76
CA TYR A 521 -10.44 -9.78 14.63
C TYR A 521 -9.95 -10.15 16.04
N VAL A 522 -10.78 -9.89 17.07
CA VAL A 522 -10.49 -10.24 18.47
C VAL A 522 -11.17 -11.55 18.87
N ALA A 523 -10.48 -12.37 19.67
CA ALA A 523 -10.94 -13.72 20.05
C ALA A 523 -12.22 -13.73 20.90
N ALA A 524 -12.51 -12.62 21.57
CA ALA A 524 -13.78 -12.28 22.18
C ALA A 524 -14.01 -10.76 22.09
N PRO A 525 -15.25 -10.29 21.89
CA PRO A 525 -15.58 -8.86 21.83
C PRO A 525 -15.63 -8.21 23.22
N LEU A 526 -14.71 -8.55 24.12
CA LEU A 526 -14.71 -8.10 25.51
C LEU A 526 -13.31 -8.02 26.12
N CYS A 527 -13.05 -6.93 26.84
CA CYS A 527 -11.76 -6.57 27.41
C CYS A 527 -10.95 -7.71 28.05
N ARG A 528 -11.44 -8.34 29.12
CA ARG A 528 -10.68 -9.35 29.86
C ARG A 528 -10.36 -10.61 29.03
N PRO A 529 -11.33 -11.31 28.41
CA PRO A 529 -11.03 -12.48 27.60
C PRO A 529 -10.15 -12.12 26.39
N SER A 530 -10.37 -10.97 25.73
CA SER A 530 -9.55 -10.52 24.59
C SER A 530 -8.09 -10.32 24.99
N LEU A 531 -7.82 -9.56 26.06
CA LEU A 531 -6.44 -9.33 26.56
C LEU A 531 -5.77 -10.63 27.04
N ALA A 532 -6.54 -11.58 27.58
CA ALA A 532 -6.05 -12.91 27.94
C ALA A 532 -5.69 -13.76 26.69
N SER A 533 -6.52 -13.74 25.64
CA SER A 533 -6.25 -14.41 24.36
C SER A 533 -5.05 -13.81 23.64
N LEU A 534 -4.93 -12.48 23.63
CA LEU A 534 -3.79 -11.74 23.09
C LEU A 534 -2.47 -12.14 23.78
N ALA A 535 -2.47 -12.21 25.11
CA ALA A 535 -1.28 -12.59 25.88
C ALA A 535 -0.86 -14.06 25.68
N THR A 536 -1.81 -14.97 25.46
CA THR A 536 -1.59 -16.43 25.47
C THR A 536 -1.63 -17.10 24.10
N GLY A 537 -2.10 -16.44 23.03
CA GLY A 537 -2.25 -17.04 21.70
C GLY A 537 -3.34 -18.13 21.63
N LEU A 538 -4.26 -18.14 22.59
CA LEU A 538 -5.30 -19.15 22.77
C LEU A 538 -6.69 -18.50 22.79
N TYR A 539 -7.74 -19.26 22.45
CA TYR A 539 -9.12 -18.80 22.57
C TYR A 539 -9.63 -18.80 24.03
N PRO A 540 -10.68 -18.02 24.35
CA PRO A 540 -11.25 -17.91 25.71
C PRO A 540 -11.53 -19.24 26.43
N PHE A 541 -12.07 -20.24 25.72
CA PHE A 541 -12.36 -21.56 26.28
C PHE A 541 -11.10 -22.39 26.59
N GLN A 542 -9.98 -22.13 25.92
CA GLN A 542 -8.70 -22.83 26.16
C GLN A 542 -7.94 -22.27 27.37
N HIS A 543 -8.03 -20.96 27.64
CA HIS A 543 -7.40 -20.31 28.79
C HIS A 543 -8.39 -19.99 29.93
N GLY A 544 -9.62 -20.50 29.85
CA GLY A 544 -10.69 -20.44 30.86
C GLY A 544 -11.33 -19.07 31.10
N ILE A 545 -10.64 -17.96 30.81
CA ILE A 545 -11.15 -16.60 30.99
C ILE A 545 -12.13 -16.26 29.86
N THR A 546 -13.44 -16.40 30.12
CA THR A 546 -14.51 -16.18 29.13
C THR A 546 -15.27 -14.85 29.30
N GLY A 547 -15.40 -14.33 30.52
CA GLY A 547 -16.06 -13.06 30.85
C GLY A 547 -15.13 -12.05 31.56
N ASN A 548 -15.68 -10.95 32.10
CA ASN A 548 -14.89 -9.96 32.87
C ASN A 548 -14.74 -10.30 34.37
N ASP A 549 -15.78 -10.75 35.05
CA ASP A 549 -15.73 -11.11 36.48
C ASP A 549 -16.37 -12.50 36.68
N VAL A 550 -15.93 -13.23 37.72
CA VAL A 550 -16.59 -14.47 38.14
C VAL A 550 -17.93 -14.15 38.83
N GLY A 551 -19.00 -14.81 38.40
CA GLY A 551 -20.33 -14.66 38.99
C GLY A 551 -20.41 -15.26 40.38
N ASN A 552 -21.21 -14.66 41.27
CA ASN A 552 -21.44 -15.21 42.61
C ASN A 552 -22.59 -16.25 42.56
N PRO A 553 -22.33 -17.56 42.81
CA PRO A 553 -23.35 -18.60 42.63
C PRO A 553 -24.56 -18.44 43.57
N ALA A 554 -24.35 -17.93 44.78
CA ALA A 554 -25.44 -17.67 45.73
C ALA A 554 -26.34 -16.52 45.27
N LYS A 555 -25.78 -15.46 44.67
CA LYS A 555 -26.58 -14.39 44.03
C LYS A 555 -27.33 -14.91 42.80
N LYS A 556 -26.68 -15.71 41.95
CA LYS A 556 -27.28 -16.33 40.76
C LYS A 556 -28.49 -17.19 41.15
N ARG A 557 -28.32 -18.05 42.16
CA ARG A 557 -29.39 -18.87 42.74
C ARG A 557 -30.52 -18.00 43.34
N ALA A 558 -30.20 -17.06 44.22
CA ALA A 558 -31.18 -16.19 44.86
C ALA A 558 -31.89 -15.19 43.93
N ALA A 559 -31.44 -15.04 42.68
CA ALA A 559 -32.13 -14.30 41.63
C ALA A 559 -33.07 -15.21 40.82
N LEU A 560 -32.63 -16.43 40.48
CA LEU A 560 -33.45 -17.46 39.83
C LEU A 560 -34.63 -17.90 40.72
N ASP A 561 -34.40 -18.09 42.02
CA ASP A 561 -35.45 -18.39 43.02
C ASP A 561 -36.49 -17.25 43.18
N LYS A 562 -36.24 -16.07 42.57
CA LYS A 562 -37.17 -14.93 42.52
C LYS A 562 -37.80 -14.74 41.13
N GLY A 563 -37.75 -15.76 40.27
CA GLY A 563 -38.39 -15.75 38.96
C GLY A 563 -37.76 -14.79 37.94
N ARG A 564 -36.52 -14.36 38.16
CA ARG A 564 -35.79 -13.47 37.23
C ARG A 564 -35.20 -14.27 36.09
N THR A 565 -35.26 -13.76 34.86
CA THR A 565 -34.62 -14.39 33.70
C THR A 565 -33.10 -14.30 33.79
N PRO A 566 -32.32 -15.16 33.11
CA PRO A 566 -30.86 -15.03 33.06
C PRO A 566 -30.39 -13.61 32.70
N LEU A 567 -31.06 -12.96 31.74
CA LEU A 567 -30.79 -11.57 31.33
C LEU A 567 -31.00 -10.56 32.48
N ASP A 568 -32.06 -10.72 33.29
CA ASP A 568 -32.28 -9.93 34.50
C ASP A 568 -31.22 -10.20 35.59
N THR A 569 -30.53 -11.34 35.53
CA THR A 569 -29.49 -11.72 36.51
C THR A 569 -28.09 -11.21 36.16
N GLU A 570 -27.74 -11.02 34.88
CA GLU A 570 -26.40 -10.57 34.46
C GLU A 570 -26.00 -9.24 35.14
N LEU A 571 -26.95 -8.31 35.29
CA LEU A 571 -26.75 -7.02 35.97
C LEU A 571 -26.66 -7.10 37.51
N GLY A 572 -26.89 -8.27 38.12
CA GLY A 572 -26.95 -8.47 39.58
C GLY A 572 -26.05 -9.57 40.16
N VAL A 573 -25.50 -10.46 39.32
CA VAL A 573 -24.73 -11.64 39.74
C VAL A 573 -23.23 -11.36 39.96
N ASN A 574 -22.72 -10.25 39.44
CA ASN A 574 -21.33 -9.81 39.56
C ASN A 574 -20.77 -10.03 40.99
N GLY A 575 -19.55 -10.59 41.11
CA GLY A 575 -18.90 -10.88 42.38
C GLY A 575 -18.91 -9.71 43.37
N GLY A 576 -18.80 -8.47 42.89
CA GLY A 576 -18.96 -7.26 43.73
C GLY A 576 -17.83 -7.12 44.75
N LYS A 577 -18.15 -7.21 46.06
CA LYS A 577 -17.13 -7.21 47.13
C LYS A 577 -16.30 -8.48 47.14
N ASP A 578 -16.88 -9.61 46.73
CA ASP A 578 -16.26 -10.94 46.79
C ASP A 578 -15.41 -11.25 45.54
N ARG A 579 -15.41 -10.34 44.55
CA ARG A 579 -14.85 -10.54 43.20
C ARG A 579 -13.44 -11.12 43.21
N ALA A 580 -12.58 -10.66 44.12
CA ALA A 580 -11.16 -11.05 44.16
C ALA A 580 -10.95 -12.48 44.69
N THR A 581 -11.83 -12.94 45.58
CA THR A 581 -11.84 -14.32 46.07
C THR A 581 -12.35 -15.26 44.98
N LEU A 582 -13.40 -14.86 44.26
CA LEU A 582 -13.99 -15.62 43.16
C LEU A 582 -13.07 -15.70 41.94
N ASP A 583 -12.33 -14.62 41.61
CA ASP A 583 -11.33 -14.56 40.55
C ASP A 583 -10.10 -15.46 40.79
N ALA A 584 -9.74 -15.75 42.05
CA ALA A 584 -8.44 -16.30 42.40
C ALA A 584 -8.15 -17.68 41.75
N PRO A 585 -9.09 -18.65 41.71
CA PRO A 585 -8.88 -19.91 40.99
C PRO A 585 -8.67 -19.70 39.48
N MET A 586 -9.36 -18.74 38.87
CA MET A 586 -9.24 -18.44 37.44
C MET A 586 -7.87 -17.85 37.10
N LYS A 587 -7.37 -16.93 37.93
CA LYS A 587 -6.02 -16.36 37.78
C LYS A 587 -4.95 -17.45 37.99
N ALA A 588 -5.12 -18.31 38.99
CA ALA A 588 -4.23 -19.44 39.24
C ALA A 588 -4.25 -20.50 38.12
N ALA A 589 -5.36 -20.65 37.38
CA ALA A 589 -5.43 -21.47 36.17
C ALA A 589 -4.74 -20.77 34.99
N PHE A 590 -5.14 -19.54 34.67
CA PHE A 590 -4.61 -18.74 33.57
C PHE A 590 -3.08 -18.63 33.61
N HIS A 591 -2.48 -18.40 34.78
CA HIS A 591 -1.03 -18.25 34.89
C HIS A 591 -0.22 -19.54 34.62
N LYS A 592 -0.85 -20.71 34.45
CA LYS A 592 -0.20 -21.94 33.99
C LYS A 592 0.03 -21.97 32.47
N HIS A 593 -0.72 -21.18 31.70
CA HIS A 593 -0.56 -21.12 30.25
C HIS A 593 0.72 -20.34 29.87
N PRO A 594 1.37 -20.70 28.75
CA PRO A 594 2.43 -19.88 28.18
C PRO A 594 1.87 -18.51 27.76
N SER A 595 2.68 -17.47 27.87
CA SER A 595 2.38 -16.15 27.31
C SER A 595 3.61 -15.57 26.63
N PHE A 596 3.42 -14.71 25.64
CA PHE A 596 4.56 -14.06 24.98
C PHE A 596 5.38 -13.22 25.97
N ILE A 597 4.71 -12.63 26.98
CA ILE A 597 5.34 -11.88 28.07
C ILE A 597 6.35 -12.76 28.83
N LYS A 598 5.93 -13.94 29.30
CA LYS A 598 6.79 -14.89 30.04
C LYS A 598 7.87 -15.51 29.15
N MET A 599 7.57 -15.77 27.88
CA MET A 599 8.56 -16.25 26.90
C MET A 599 9.68 -15.22 26.70
N LEU A 600 9.33 -13.93 26.52
CA LEU A 600 10.32 -12.87 26.29
C LEU A 600 11.16 -12.61 27.55
N THR A 601 10.55 -12.50 28.73
CA THR A 601 11.30 -12.18 29.97
C THR A 601 12.20 -13.32 30.44
N SER A 602 11.79 -14.59 30.28
CA SER A 602 12.70 -15.73 30.44
C SER A 602 13.84 -15.75 29.41
N ASN A 603 13.67 -15.08 28.27
CA ASN A 603 14.68 -14.86 27.23
C ASN A 603 15.43 -13.51 27.37
N GLY A 604 15.45 -12.94 28.57
CA GLY A 604 16.30 -11.78 28.92
C GLY A 604 15.75 -10.41 28.52
N TYR A 605 14.54 -10.34 27.97
CA TYR A 605 13.86 -9.06 27.77
C TYR A 605 13.54 -8.39 29.10
N LEU A 606 13.61 -7.07 29.14
CA LEU A 606 12.81 -6.31 30.10
C LEU A 606 11.39 -6.18 29.56
N ALA A 607 10.38 -6.28 30.42
CA ALA A 607 8.98 -6.08 30.04
C ALA A 607 8.28 -5.11 30.98
N HIS A 608 7.55 -4.12 30.43
CA HIS A 608 6.79 -3.11 31.18
C HIS A 608 5.30 -3.19 30.89
N GLN A 609 4.49 -3.27 31.95
CA GLN A 609 3.03 -3.16 31.88
C GLN A 609 2.56 -1.75 32.23
N SER A 610 1.88 -1.09 31.28
CA SER A 610 1.19 0.18 31.51
C SER A 610 -0.26 0.10 31.01
N GLY A 611 -1.17 0.84 31.66
CA GLY A 611 -2.59 0.80 31.31
C GLY A 611 -3.32 -0.44 31.86
N LYS A 612 -4.21 -1.03 31.07
CA LYS A 612 -5.02 -2.21 31.39
C LYS A 612 -4.18 -3.47 31.63
N TRP A 613 -4.56 -4.22 32.68
CA TRP A 613 -4.14 -5.61 32.95
C TRP A 613 -5.06 -6.23 34.02
N TRP A 614 -5.67 -7.39 33.75
CA TRP A 614 -6.69 -8.00 34.62
C TRP A 614 -6.19 -9.14 35.52
N GLU A 615 -5.18 -9.89 35.07
CA GLU A 615 -4.75 -11.12 35.72
C GLU A 615 -3.68 -10.83 36.78
N GLY A 616 -4.11 -10.18 37.86
CA GLY A 616 -3.28 -9.89 39.03
C GLY A 616 -2.44 -8.62 38.92
N SER A 617 -1.25 -8.64 39.53
CA SER A 617 -0.23 -7.60 39.36
C SER A 617 0.55 -7.79 38.04
N TYR A 618 1.36 -6.79 37.68
CA TYR A 618 2.28 -6.95 36.54
C TYR A 618 3.26 -8.13 36.72
N LYS A 619 3.63 -8.48 37.96
CA LYS A 619 4.56 -9.59 38.22
C LYS A 619 3.93 -10.95 37.92
N ASP A 620 2.63 -11.11 38.21
CA ASP A 620 1.90 -12.37 37.96
C ASP A 620 1.75 -12.64 36.45
N GLY A 621 1.61 -11.57 35.67
CA GLY A 621 1.70 -11.61 34.20
C GLY A 621 3.08 -11.98 33.64
N GLY A 622 4.13 -11.93 34.46
CA GLY A 622 5.52 -12.16 34.04
C GLY A 622 6.27 -10.91 33.57
N PHE A 623 5.74 -9.71 33.79
CA PHE A 623 6.42 -8.46 33.47
C PHE A 623 7.49 -8.13 34.52
N THR A 624 8.64 -7.59 34.09
CA THR A 624 9.72 -7.15 35.00
C THR A 624 9.40 -5.82 35.69
N HIS A 625 8.64 -4.96 35.01
CA HIS A 625 8.25 -3.62 35.44
C HIS A 625 6.75 -3.44 35.16
N GLY A 626 6.10 -2.52 35.87
CA GLY A 626 4.74 -2.13 35.50
C GLY A 626 4.00 -1.34 36.55
N MET A 627 2.76 -0.98 36.21
CA MET A 627 1.91 -0.08 36.99
C MET A 627 0.84 -0.82 37.80
N THR A 628 0.33 -1.95 37.32
CA THR A 628 -0.76 -2.69 37.99
C THR A 628 -0.25 -3.43 39.22
N HIS A 629 -0.79 -3.09 40.41
CA HIS A 629 -0.36 -3.69 41.67
C HIS A 629 -1.20 -4.89 42.11
N GLY A 630 -2.36 -5.13 41.49
CA GLY A 630 -3.23 -6.28 41.74
C GLY A 630 -4.03 -6.21 43.03
N ASP A 631 -3.48 -5.61 44.11
CA ASP A 631 -4.08 -5.57 45.45
C ASP A 631 -5.55 -5.09 45.46
N PRO A 632 -6.52 -5.99 45.75
CA PRO A 632 -7.94 -5.64 45.81
C PRO A 632 -8.28 -4.64 46.91
N LYS A 633 -7.53 -4.62 48.03
CA LYS A 633 -7.77 -3.67 49.14
C LYS A 633 -7.49 -2.23 48.73
N ARG A 634 -6.60 -2.04 47.75
CA ARG A 634 -6.28 -0.77 47.10
C ARG A 634 -7.15 -0.51 45.85
N GLY A 635 -8.23 -1.25 45.69
CA GLY A 635 -9.18 -1.15 44.57
C GLY A 635 -8.82 -1.99 43.34
N GLY A 636 -7.74 -2.79 43.39
CA GLY A 636 -7.17 -3.47 42.23
C GLY A 636 -8.15 -4.37 41.47
N ARG A 637 -8.07 -4.34 40.12
CA ARG A 637 -8.92 -5.17 39.23
C ARG A 637 -8.38 -5.34 37.81
N HIS A 638 -8.11 -4.23 37.11
CA HIS A 638 -7.94 -4.23 35.65
C HIS A 638 -6.94 -3.17 35.11
N GLY A 639 -5.94 -2.78 35.90
CA GLY A 639 -4.90 -1.83 35.48
C GLY A 639 -4.50 -0.83 36.56
N ASP A 640 -5.34 -0.65 37.58
CA ASP A 640 -5.08 0.09 38.81
C ASP A 640 -4.55 1.52 38.57
N VAL A 641 -3.34 1.85 39.02
CA VAL A 641 -2.70 3.16 38.74
C VAL A 641 -2.23 3.29 37.29
N GLY A 642 -2.11 2.19 36.56
CA GLY A 642 -1.81 2.13 35.12
C GLY A 642 -2.89 2.78 34.26
N LEU A 643 -4.16 2.77 34.68
CA LEU A 643 -5.28 3.43 34.00
C LEU A 643 -5.15 4.97 33.88
N LYS A 644 -4.08 5.55 34.46
CA LYS A 644 -3.73 6.97 34.37
C LYS A 644 -2.70 7.28 33.28
N ILE A 645 -2.08 6.26 32.66
CA ILE A 645 -1.14 6.46 31.54
C ILE A 645 -1.88 7.05 30.33
N GLY A 646 -1.20 7.86 29.53
CA GLY A 646 -1.82 8.66 28.46
C GLY A 646 -2.62 9.85 29.03
N ARG A 647 -3.71 9.58 29.76
CA ARG A 647 -4.60 10.62 30.33
C ARG A 647 -3.92 11.62 31.27
N ARG A 648 -2.83 11.24 31.95
CA ARG A 648 -2.07 12.13 32.88
C ARG A 648 -0.60 12.30 32.54
N SER A 649 0.04 11.28 31.97
CA SER A 649 1.47 11.32 31.63
C SER A 649 1.86 10.10 30.79
N MET A 650 2.96 10.24 30.05
CA MET A 650 3.70 9.13 29.44
C MET A 650 5.00 8.78 30.21
N LYS A 651 5.33 9.50 31.29
CA LYS A 651 6.63 9.38 31.98
C LYS A 651 7.02 7.94 32.38
N PRO A 652 6.13 7.10 32.96
CA PRO A 652 6.50 5.72 33.32
C PRO A 652 6.95 4.86 32.12
N VAL A 653 6.44 5.16 30.93
CA VAL A 653 6.80 4.47 29.68
C VAL A 653 8.14 4.99 29.14
N THR A 654 8.34 6.31 29.12
CA THR A 654 9.61 6.90 28.66
C THR A 654 10.78 6.58 29.60
N ASP A 655 10.54 6.57 30.92
CA ASP A 655 11.53 6.18 31.93
C ASP A 655 12.00 4.73 31.71
N PHE A 656 11.07 3.83 31.41
CA PHE A 656 11.37 2.42 31.14
C PHE A 656 12.14 2.22 29.83
N ILE A 657 11.78 2.93 28.76
CA ILE A 657 12.52 2.88 27.48
C ILE A 657 13.96 3.36 27.70
N ASP A 658 14.15 4.42 28.49
CA ASP A 658 15.49 4.93 28.82
C ASP A 658 16.29 3.96 29.68
N GLU A 659 15.66 3.29 30.66
CA GLU A 659 16.31 2.25 31.44
C GLU A 659 16.71 1.04 30.58
N ALA A 660 15.83 0.52 29.73
CA ALA A 660 16.11 -0.62 28.87
C ALA A 660 17.23 -0.32 27.87
N THR A 661 17.19 0.87 27.26
CA THR A 661 18.24 1.38 26.36
C THR A 661 19.58 1.51 27.10
N LYS A 662 19.58 2.06 28.32
CA LYS A 662 20.78 2.16 29.17
C LYS A 662 21.33 0.81 29.59
N GLN A 663 20.47 -0.18 29.86
CA GLN A 663 20.86 -1.57 30.13
C GLN A 663 21.29 -2.35 28.87
N LYS A 664 21.12 -1.78 27.66
CA LYS A 664 21.33 -2.46 26.36
C LYS A 664 20.57 -3.79 26.25
N LYS A 665 19.36 -3.86 26.79
CA LYS A 665 18.48 -5.02 26.71
C LYS A 665 17.33 -4.78 25.74
N PRO A 666 16.89 -5.79 24.97
CA PRO A 666 15.65 -5.69 24.22
C PRO A 666 14.48 -5.59 25.20
N PHE A 667 13.43 -4.85 24.82
CA PHE A 667 12.28 -4.64 25.71
C PHE A 667 10.93 -4.98 25.07
N LEU A 668 10.00 -5.44 25.92
CA LEU A 668 8.57 -5.46 25.66
C LEU A 668 7.92 -4.27 26.37
N LEU A 669 7.16 -3.46 25.64
CA LEU A 669 6.26 -2.47 26.20
C LEU A 669 4.81 -2.89 25.93
N TRP A 670 4.05 -3.16 26.99
CA TRP A 670 2.60 -3.27 26.94
C TRP A 670 2.00 -1.90 27.27
N TYR A 671 1.50 -1.22 26.23
CA TYR A 671 0.91 0.11 26.31
C TYR A 671 -0.60 0.02 26.01
N ALA A 672 -1.39 -0.17 27.07
CA ALA A 672 -2.83 -0.38 26.99
C ALA A 672 -3.62 0.72 27.72
N PRO A 673 -3.45 2.02 27.39
CA PRO A 673 -4.10 3.12 28.09
C PRO A 673 -5.61 2.89 28.19
N PHE A 674 -6.22 3.41 29.25
CA PHE A 674 -7.66 3.35 29.44
C PHE A 674 -8.31 4.43 28.57
N LEU A 675 -8.23 4.28 27.25
CA LEU A 675 -8.61 5.25 26.21
C LEU A 675 -8.90 4.50 24.89
N PRO A 676 -9.96 4.84 24.13
CA PRO A 676 -10.97 5.88 24.41
C PRO A 676 -12.00 5.61 25.53
N HIS A 677 -12.08 4.39 26.10
CA HIS A 677 -13.07 3.91 27.09
C HIS A 677 -13.62 4.90 28.14
N THR A 678 -14.87 4.63 28.56
CA THR A 678 -15.59 5.40 29.58
C THR A 678 -14.83 5.58 30.92
N PRO A 679 -15.00 6.72 31.64
CA PRO A 679 -15.80 7.88 31.28
C PRO A 679 -15.15 8.69 30.14
N HIS A 680 -15.97 9.11 29.18
CA HIS A 680 -15.53 9.97 28.08
C HIS A 680 -15.46 11.42 28.57
N ASN A 681 -14.29 11.78 29.08
CA ASN A 681 -13.96 13.11 29.61
C ASN A 681 -12.74 13.72 28.89
N PRO A 682 -12.83 13.89 27.56
CA PRO A 682 -11.72 14.40 26.76
C PRO A 682 -11.35 15.84 27.15
N PRO A 683 -10.11 16.29 26.88
CA PRO A 683 -9.73 17.69 26.98
C PRO A 683 -10.71 18.61 26.26
N LYS A 684 -11.05 19.75 26.87
CA LYS A 684 -12.05 20.70 26.35
C LYS A 684 -11.84 21.02 24.85
N ARG A 685 -10.58 21.26 24.44
CA ARG A 685 -10.18 21.53 23.04
C ARG A 685 -10.56 20.42 22.03
N LEU A 686 -10.59 19.15 22.47
CA LEU A 686 -10.98 18.03 21.62
C LEU A 686 -12.50 17.87 21.62
N LEU A 687 -13.18 18.07 22.77
CA LEU A 687 -14.64 18.10 22.80
C LEU A 687 -15.19 19.19 21.87
N GLU A 688 -14.67 20.42 21.95
CA GLU A 688 -15.06 21.54 21.08
C GLU A 688 -14.80 21.26 19.60
N LYS A 689 -13.73 20.52 19.24
CA LYS A 689 -13.44 20.08 17.87
C LYS A 689 -14.52 19.13 17.32
N TYR A 690 -15.09 18.28 18.17
CA TYR A 690 -16.04 17.23 17.78
C TYR A 690 -17.51 17.54 18.11
N THR A 691 -17.84 18.66 18.77
CA THR A 691 -19.24 19.07 18.99
C THR A 691 -19.83 19.71 17.73
N LYS A 692 -20.68 18.96 17.01
CA LYS A 692 -21.41 19.47 15.83
C LYS A 692 -22.91 19.70 16.11
N PRO A 693 -23.57 20.65 15.41
CA PRO A 693 -25.02 20.78 15.45
C PRO A 693 -25.74 19.47 15.05
N GLY A 694 -26.73 19.06 15.83
CA GLY A 694 -27.51 17.83 15.61
C GLY A 694 -26.83 16.52 15.99
N GLN A 695 -25.55 16.53 16.37
CA GLN A 695 -24.83 15.34 16.84
C GLN A 695 -25.09 15.10 18.34
N ALA A 696 -25.22 13.83 18.74
CA ALA A 696 -25.37 13.46 20.13
C ALA A 696 -24.07 13.65 20.93
N GLU A 697 -24.20 14.14 22.18
CA GLU A 697 -23.07 14.56 23.02
C GLU A 697 -22.13 13.39 23.38
N ASP A 698 -22.65 12.17 23.51
CA ASP A 698 -21.87 10.96 23.78
C ASP A 698 -21.02 10.52 22.58
N VAL A 699 -21.48 10.76 21.34
CA VAL A 699 -20.67 10.58 20.12
C VAL A 699 -19.56 11.61 20.06
N ALA A 700 -19.87 12.89 20.26
CA ALA A 700 -18.86 13.96 20.23
C ALA A 700 -17.78 13.76 21.30
N LYS A 701 -18.18 13.37 22.52
CA LYS A 701 -17.26 12.98 23.61
C LYS A 701 -16.42 11.77 23.25
N TYR A 702 -16.99 10.76 22.58
CA TYR A 702 -16.28 9.56 22.18
C TYR A 702 -15.24 9.83 21.07
N TYR A 703 -15.61 10.51 19.98
CA TYR A 703 -14.68 10.88 18.91
C TYR A 703 -13.48 11.69 19.42
N ALA A 704 -13.73 12.62 20.35
CA ALA A 704 -12.70 13.38 21.05
C ALA A 704 -11.79 12.53 21.96
N MET A 705 -12.23 11.35 22.42
CA MET A 705 -11.40 10.39 23.15
C MET A 705 -10.53 9.55 22.20
N CYS A 706 -11.01 9.24 20.99
CA CYS A 706 -10.23 8.52 19.97
C CYS A 706 -9.03 9.34 19.48
N GLU A 707 -9.20 10.64 19.24
CA GLU A 707 -8.07 11.53 18.94
C GLU A 707 -7.14 11.72 20.16
N TRP A 708 -7.68 11.77 21.39
CA TRP A 708 -6.83 11.85 22.58
C TRP A 708 -5.97 10.60 22.78
N PHE A 709 -6.48 9.42 22.41
CA PHE A 709 -5.68 8.19 22.35
C PHE A 709 -4.56 8.32 21.30
N ASP A 710 -4.89 8.77 20.09
CA ASP A 710 -3.91 8.97 19.00
C ASP A 710 -2.76 9.91 19.40
N GLU A 711 -3.04 11.03 20.08
CA GLU A 711 -2.01 11.93 20.62
C GLU A 711 -1.02 11.22 21.56
N THR A 712 -1.49 10.23 22.32
CA THR A 712 -0.62 9.45 23.23
C THR A 712 0.19 8.38 22.48
N CYS A 713 -0.37 7.82 21.41
CA CYS A 713 0.37 7.00 20.44
C CYS A 713 1.46 7.84 19.74
N GLY A 714 1.17 9.08 19.36
CA GLY A 714 2.13 10.04 18.81
C GLY A 714 3.27 10.36 19.78
N GLN A 715 2.97 10.54 21.06
CA GLN A 715 3.99 10.73 22.10
C GLN A 715 4.90 9.51 22.26
N LEU A 716 4.36 8.29 22.20
CA LEU A 716 5.15 7.05 22.26
C LEU A 716 6.01 6.86 21.00
N LEU A 717 5.40 6.90 19.81
CA LEU A 717 6.09 6.70 18.53
C LEU A 717 7.16 7.77 18.29
N GLY A 718 6.86 9.04 18.59
CA GLY A 718 7.81 10.14 18.55
C GLY A 718 8.96 10.01 19.56
N TYR A 719 8.77 9.29 20.67
CA TYR A 719 9.85 8.99 21.61
C TYR A 719 10.79 7.90 21.08
N LEU A 720 10.26 6.87 20.41
CA LEU A 720 11.04 5.83 19.74
C LEU A 720 11.85 6.42 18.57
N ASP A 721 11.20 7.24 17.73
CA ASP A 721 11.84 7.99 16.65
C ASP A 721 12.98 8.87 17.22
N LYS A 722 12.71 9.67 18.28
CA LYS A 722 13.72 10.53 18.95
C LYS A 722 14.89 9.78 19.61
N LYS A 723 14.71 8.50 19.95
CA LYS A 723 15.74 7.65 20.57
C LYS A 723 16.49 6.79 19.55
N ASN A 724 16.20 6.93 18.26
CA ASN A 724 16.71 6.10 17.17
C ASN A 724 16.42 4.59 17.37
N LEU A 725 15.32 4.26 18.05
CA LEU A 725 14.94 2.88 18.35
C LEU A 725 14.04 2.25 17.27
N THR A 726 13.45 3.07 16.40
CA THR A 726 12.38 2.70 15.47
C THR A 726 12.73 1.53 14.53
N GLU A 727 13.94 1.49 13.96
CA GLU A 727 14.36 0.38 13.07
C GLU A 727 14.46 -0.97 13.81
N ASN A 728 14.90 -0.95 15.09
CA ASN A 728 15.00 -2.13 15.94
C ASN A 728 13.76 -2.34 16.83
N THR A 729 12.59 -1.84 16.42
CA THR A 729 11.35 -1.95 17.18
C THR A 729 10.20 -2.41 16.30
N MET A 730 9.69 -3.62 16.54
CA MET A 730 8.41 -4.04 16.00
C MET A 730 7.28 -3.43 16.84
N VAL A 731 6.49 -2.56 16.23
CA VAL A 731 5.25 -2.01 16.80
C VAL A 731 4.07 -2.86 16.31
N ILE A 732 3.26 -3.36 17.22
CA ILE A 732 1.97 -4.01 16.91
C ILE A 732 0.84 -3.19 17.50
N TYR A 733 -0.24 -3.02 16.72
CA TYR A 733 -1.48 -2.35 17.13
C TYR A 733 -2.69 -3.29 17.05
N ILE A 734 -3.59 -3.22 18.03
CA ILE A 734 -4.96 -3.74 18.00
C ILE A 734 -5.84 -3.02 19.06
N CYS A 735 -7.16 -3.05 18.94
CA CYS A 735 -8.10 -2.69 20.03
C CYS A 735 -8.59 -3.94 20.76
N ASP A 736 -8.87 -3.87 22.07
CA ASP A 736 -9.31 -5.05 22.83
C ASP A 736 -10.74 -5.50 22.51
N ASN A 737 -11.66 -4.58 22.19
CA ASN A 737 -12.95 -4.88 21.55
C ASN A 737 -13.51 -3.65 20.80
N GLY A 738 -14.42 -3.87 19.85
CA GLY A 738 -15.22 -2.79 19.24
C GLY A 738 -16.24 -2.17 20.22
N TRP A 739 -16.64 -0.92 19.99
CA TRP A 739 -17.59 -0.17 20.82
C TRP A 739 -18.28 0.93 20.00
N ALA A 740 -19.53 1.26 20.30
CA ALA A 740 -20.19 2.45 19.74
C ALA A 740 -21.14 3.11 20.77
N ALA A 741 -21.39 4.41 20.62
CA ALA A 741 -22.17 5.19 21.58
C ALA A 741 -23.66 4.82 21.52
N ALA A 742 -24.33 4.77 22.68
CA ALA A 742 -25.71 4.28 22.75
C ALA A 742 -26.70 5.09 21.89
N SER A 743 -26.40 6.37 21.64
CA SER A 743 -27.16 7.22 20.72
C SER A 743 -27.07 6.83 19.24
N THR A 744 -25.98 6.18 18.78
CA THR A 744 -25.84 5.81 17.35
C THR A 744 -26.82 4.72 16.94
N ASN A 745 -27.40 4.00 17.90
CA ASN A 745 -28.42 2.97 17.68
C ASN A 745 -29.72 3.28 18.44
N ALA A 746 -29.99 4.55 18.77
CA ALA A 746 -31.19 4.97 19.52
C ALA A 746 -32.52 4.70 18.79
N SER A 747 -32.49 4.41 17.50
CA SER A 747 -33.65 4.04 16.67
C SER A 747 -34.00 2.54 16.74
N ASP A 748 -33.10 1.65 17.17
CA ASP A 748 -33.43 0.24 17.39
C ASP A 748 -34.32 0.11 18.64
N PRO A 749 -35.54 -0.44 18.55
CA PRO A 749 -36.43 -0.58 19.71
C PRO A 749 -35.81 -1.39 20.86
N ASN A 750 -34.85 -2.28 20.56
CA ASN A 750 -34.16 -3.12 21.52
C ASN A 750 -33.02 -2.40 22.24
N GLN A 751 -32.56 -1.23 21.77
CA GLN A 751 -31.50 -0.45 22.43
C GLN A 751 -31.88 -0.06 23.87
N LYS A 752 -33.18 0.04 24.19
CA LYS A 752 -33.67 0.29 25.56
C LYS A 752 -33.32 -0.82 26.56
N SER A 753 -33.14 -2.05 26.06
CA SER A 753 -32.72 -3.22 26.85
C SER A 753 -31.21 -3.20 27.14
N TRP A 754 -30.44 -2.33 26.49
CA TRP A 754 -28.98 -2.34 26.51
C TRP A 754 -28.41 -0.99 26.97
N LYS A 755 -27.62 -1.00 28.05
CA LYS A 755 -27.24 0.24 28.77
C LYS A 755 -25.74 0.51 28.72
N GLY A 756 -25.38 1.73 28.31
CA GLY A 756 -24.01 2.26 28.33
C GLY A 756 -23.30 2.30 26.98
N PHE A 757 -23.75 1.52 25.99
CA PHE A 757 -23.20 1.48 24.63
C PHE A 757 -24.23 0.91 23.64
N ALA A 758 -23.94 0.97 22.35
CA ALA A 758 -24.81 0.51 21.28
C ALA A 758 -24.96 -1.02 21.25
N LEU A 759 -26.18 -1.51 21.05
CA LEU A 759 -26.46 -2.90 20.69
C LEU A 759 -25.72 -3.25 19.39
N ARG A 760 -25.22 -4.49 19.28
CA ARG A 760 -24.33 -4.97 18.21
C ARG A 760 -22.92 -4.36 18.17
N SER A 761 -22.45 -3.77 19.27
CA SER A 761 -21.03 -3.42 19.45
C SER A 761 -20.34 -4.35 20.46
N LYS A 762 -19.74 -3.83 21.53
CA LYS A 762 -19.06 -4.57 22.60
C LYS A 762 -19.89 -5.75 23.13
N GLY A 763 -19.24 -6.87 23.40
CA GLY A 763 -19.89 -8.09 23.90
C GLY A 763 -20.79 -8.82 22.90
N SER A 764 -20.71 -8.51 21.60
CA SER A 764 -21.54 -9.14 20.56
C SER A 764 -20.71 -9.65 19.37
N PRO A 765 -21.17 -10.68 18.63
CA PRO A 765 -20.42 -11.32 17.54
C PRO A 765 -20.44 -10.52 16.21
N PHE A 766 -20.99 -9.30 16.20
CA PHE A 766 -21.06 -8.46 15.01
C PHE A 766 -19.75 -7.70 14.80
N GLU A 767 -19.45 -7.27 13.56
CA GLU A 767 -18.22 -6.55 13.19
C GLU A 767 -17.88 -5.40 14.15
N ASN A 768 -18.86 -4.60 14.60
CA ASN A 768 -18.65 -3.49 15.54
C ASN A 768 -18.32 -3.92 17.00
N GLY A 769 -18.24 -5.23 17.27
CA GLY A 769 -17.73 -5.83 18.49
C GLY A 769 -16.46 -6.67 18.29
N ILE A 770 -16.42 -7.53 17.25
CA ILE A 770 -15.33 -8.49 17.01
C ILE A 770 -14.22 -8.00 16.07
N ARG A 771 -14.46 -7.02 15.20
CA ARG A 771 -13.46 -6.54 14.23
C ARG A 771 -12.63 -5.41 14.85
N SER A 772 -11.33 -5.43 14.57
CA SER A 772 -10.39 -4.36 14.93
C SER A 772 -9.22 -4.40 13.95
N PRO A 773 -8.80 -3.26 13.34
CA PRO A 773 -7.62 -3.28 12.48
C PRO A 773 -6.39 -3.72 13.28
N ILE A 774 -5.67 -4.71 12.77
CA ILE A 774 -4.37 -5.12 13.30
C ILE A 774 -3.30 -4.46 12.43
N MET A 775 -2.27 -3.87 13.05
CA MET A 775 -1.11 -3.36 12.31
C MET A 775 0.17 -3.97 12.85
N VAL A 776 1.10 -4.32 11.95
CA VAL A 776 2.46 -4.73 12.30
C VAL A 776 3.44 -3.81 11.54
N SER A 777 4.11 -2.91 12.26
CA SER A 777 5.16 -2.04 11.72
C SER A 777 6.51 -2.52 12.22
N TRP A 778 7.41 -2.86 11.28
CA TRP A 778 8.81 -3.12 11.59
C TRP A 778 9.65 -2.70 10.37
N PRO A 779 10.26 -1.50 10.39
CA PRO A 779 11.08 -0.99 9.29
C PRO A 779 12.20 -1.97 8.93
N GLY A 780 12.52 -2.10 7.64
CA GLY A 780 13.51 -3.06 7.15
C GLY A 780 13.10 -4.54 7.24
N HIS A 781 11.96 -4.89 7.83
CA HIS A 781 11.50 -6.27 8.02
C HIS A 781 10.09 -6.55 7.46
N VAL A 782 9.24 -5.52 7.35
CA VAL A 782 7.87 -5.62 6.83
C VAL A 782 7.72 -4.74 5.58
N ARG A 783 7.33 -5.33 4.44
CA ARG A 783 6.96 -4.60 3.21
C ARG A 783 5.63 -3.87 3.45
N GLN A 784 5.55 -2.59 3.08
CA GLN A 784 4.31 -1.81 3.11
C GLN A 784 3.28 -2.46 2.19
N ILE A 785 2.21 -3.02 2.75
CA ILE A 785 1.09 -3.65 2.05
C ILE A 785 -0.17 -3.43 2.89
N ASN A 786 -1.28 -3.02 2.27
CA ASN A 786 -2.57 -2.99 2.95
C ASN A 786 -3.29 -4.33 2.71
N SER A 787 -3.27 -5.24 3.68
CA SER A 787 -3.87 -6.59 3.56
C SER A 787 -5.42 -6.58 3.65
N GLN A 788 -6.10 -5.72 2.90
CA GLN A 788 -7.57 -5.55 2.87
C GLN A 788 -8.37 -6.86 2.77
N ARG A 789 -7.79 -7.91 2.16
CA ARG A 789 -8.43 -9.20 1.89
C ARG A 789 -7.92 -10.37 2.74
N ALA A 790 -6.83 -10.22 3.48
CA ALA A 790 -6.30 -11.28 4.34
C ALA A 790 -6.79 -11.06 5.78
N PRO A 791 -7.56 -11.98 6.38
CA PRO A 791 -8.01 -11.82 7.75
C PRO A 791 -6.86 -12.14 8.72
N ALA A 792 -6.77 -11.38 9.81
CA ALA A 792 -5.84 -11.62 10.91
C ALA A 792 -6.61 -11.75 12.23
N HIS A 793 -6.03 -12.42 13.23
CA HIS A 793 -6.69 -12.67 14.49
C HIS A 793 -5.79 -12.36 15.70
N ALA A 794 -6.39 -11.98 16.83
CA ALA A 794 -5.69 -11.67 18.09
C ALA A 794 -4.69 -12.76 18.52
N ILE A 795 -4.98 -14.04 18.27
CA ILE A 795 -4.10 -15.16 18.64
C ILE A 795 -2.82 -15.25 17.79
N ASP A 796 -2.79 -14.60 16.61
CA ASP A 796 -1.66 -14.62 15.68
C ASP A 796 -0.47 -13.80 16.22
N ILE A 797 -0.71 -12.93 17.20
CA ILE A 797 0.28 -12.02 17.77
C ILE A 797 1.40 -12.74 18.54
N PHE A 798 1.10 -13.82 19.27
CA PHE A 798 2.13 -14.60 19.98
C PHE A 798 3.12 -15.28 19.01
N PRO A 799 2.71 -16.10 18.03
CA PRO A 799 3.65 -16.68 17.07
C PRO A 799 4.38 -15.61 16.23
N THR A 800 3.75 -14.47 15.95
CA THR A 800 4.42 -13.30 15.33
C THR A 800 5.55 -12.74 16.20
N ILE A 801 5.29 -12.50 17.49
CA ILE A 801 6.29 -12.02 18.45
C ILE A 801 7.40 -13.05 18.68
N ALA A 802 7.07 -14.34 18.70
CA ALA A 802 8.06 -15.42 18.83
C ALA A 802 9.00 -15.44 17.63
N ALA A 803 8.47 -15.43 16.41
CA ALA A 803 9.27 -15.38 15.18
C ALA A 803 10.17 -14.13 15.14
N ALA A 804 9.63 -12.95 15.46
CA ALA A 804 10.39 -11.70 15.50
C ALA A 804 11.54 -11.72 16.53
N ALA A 805 11.33 -12.34 17.70
CA ALA A 805 12.34 -12.47 18.75
C ALA A 805 13.37 -13.59 18.49
N GLY A 806 13.25 -14.35 17.39
CA GLY A 806 14.08 -15.53 17.13
C GLY A 806 13.82 -16.66 18.13
N LEU A 807 12.57 -16.86 18.54
CA LEU A 807 12.12 -17.82 19.54
C LEU A 807 11.12 -18.81 18.95
N LYS A 808 11.16 -20.07 19.40
CA LYS A 808 10.16 -21.07 19.03
C LYS A 808 8.86 -20.82 19.81
N ALA A 809 7.75 -20.61 19.09
CA ALA A 809 6.42 -20.54 19.69
C ALA A 809 5.99 -21.91 20.28
N PRO A 810 5.10 -21.95 21.28
CA PRO A 810 4.45 -23.19 21.71
C PRO A 810 3.75 -23.89 20.54
N GLU A 811 3.90 -25.22 20.44
CA GLU A 811 3.40 -26.01 19.31
C GLU A 811 1.86 -26.13 19.26
N ASN A 812 1.19 -25.71 20.33
CA ASN A 812 -0.26 -25.83 20.51
C ASN A 812 -1.05 -24.54 20.21
N LEU A 813 -0.42 -23.51 19.62
CA LEU A 813 -1.11 -22.27 19.24
C LEU A 813 -1.77 -22.42 17.86
N GLN A 814 -3.04 -22.05 17.73
CA GLN A 814 -3.75 -22.03 16.43
C GLN A 814 -3.54 -20.71 15.64
N GLY A 815 -2.62 -19.87 16.11
CA GLY A 815 -2.25 -18.62 15.46
C GLY A 815 -1.15 -18.79 14.42
N ILE A 816 -1.17 -17.94 13.39
CA ILE A 816 -0.12 -17.88 12.35
C ILE A 816 0.90 -16.78 12.64
N ASN A 817 2.12 -16.91 12.12
CA ASN A 817 3.07 -15.81 12.10
C ASN A 817 2.63 -14.74 11.08
N LEU A 818 2.25 -13.54 11.53
CA LEU A 818 1.84 -12.44 10.64
C LEU A 818 3.01 -11.84 9.84
N LEU A 819 4.26 -12.22 10.09
CA LEU A 819 5.39 -11.89 9.20
C LEU A 819 5.49 -12.84 8.00
N ASP A 820 4.92 -14.05 8.09
CA ASP A 820 4.96 -15.08 7.05
C ASP A 820 3.97 -14.80 5.92
N ALA A 821 4.46 -14.65 4.68
CA ALA A 821 3.64 -14.35 3.51
C ALA A 821 2.87 -15.55 2.94
N GLU A 822 3.29 -16.77 3.26
CA GLU A 822 2.64 -18.03 2.89
C GLU A 822 1.48 -18.30 3.84
N ALA A 823 1.75 -18.28 5.16
CA ALA A 823 0.72 -18.50 6.17
C ALA A 823 -0.41 -17.46 6.10
N ARG A 824 -0.11 -16.17 5.84
CA ARG A 824 -1.13 -15.13 5.61
C ARG A 824 -2.00 -15.39 4.37
N ARG A 825 -1.44 -16.00 3.33
CA ARG A 825 -2.12 -16.27 2.05
C ARG A 825 -3.06 -17.47 2.16
N GLU A 826 -2.71 -18.44 3.01
CA GLU A 826 -3.45 -19.68 3.25
C GLU A 826 -4.48 -19.58 4.39
N ARG A 827 -4.45 -18.48 5.16
CA ARG A 827 -5.35 -18.21 6.30
C ARG A 827 -6.83 -18.09 5.90
N ARG A 828 -7.52 -19.23 5.84
CA ARG A 828 -8.97 -19.36 5.61
C ARG A 828 -9.54 -20.54 6.40
N PRO A 829 -10.67 -20.40 7.10
CA PRO A 829 -11.33 -19.16 7.52
C PRO A 829 -10.71 -18.62 8.84
N VAL A 830 -11.34 -17.61 9.46
CA VAL A 830 -11.04 -17.18 10.84
C VAL A 830 -12.26 -17.40 11.73
N PHE A 831 -12.04 -17.85 12.98
CA PHE A 831 -13.09 -18.21 13.93
C PHE A 831 -13.03 -17.34 15.19
N GLY A 832 -14.10 -17.34 15.97
CA GLY A 832 -14.07 -16.89 17.35
C GLY A 832 -15.35 -17.19 18.13
N VAL A 833 -15.39 -16.69 19.36
CA VAL A 833 -16.42 -17.04 20.34
C VAL A 833 -16.95 -15.78 21.05
N THR A 834 -18.15 -15.83 21.60
CA THR A 834 -18.72 -14.77 22.42
C THR A 834 -19.52 -15.37 23.56
N HIS A 835 -19.21 -14.93 24.78
CA HIS A 835 -19.80 -15.37 26.04
C HIS A 835 -20.48 -14.19 26.74
N SER A 836 -21.22 -14.46 27.81
CA SER A 836 -21.79 -13.41 28.68
C SER A 836 -20.71 -12.44 29.19
N ILE A 837 -21.11 -11.18 29.34
CA ILE A 837 -20.21 -10.06 29.66
C ILE A 837 -19.77 -10.07 31.13
N GLN A 838 -20.61 -10.59 32.05
CA GLN A 838 -20.49 -10.35 33.49
C GLN A 838 -20.58 -11.61 34.36
N ASP A 839 -20.55 -12.79 33.74
CA ASP A 839 -20.60 -14.08 34.42
C ASP A 839 -19.61 -15.05 33.76
N MET A 840 -18.92 -15.86 34.56
CA MET A 840 -18.08 -16.98 34.11
C MET A 840 -18.02 -18.02 35.23
N THR A 841 -17.97 -19.31 34.88
CA THR A 841 -17.94 -20.41 35.86
C THR A 841 -16.55 -21.07 35.89
N PRO A 842 -15.86 -21.13 37.04
CA PRO A 842 -14.55 -21.76 37.10
C PRO A 842 -14.57 -23.26 36.74
N GLY A 843 -13.84 -23.62 35.69
CA GLY A 843 -13.78 -24.99 35.16
C GLY A 843 -14.85 -25.33 34.11
N ASP A 844 -15.76 -24.41 33.82
CA ASP A 844 -16.86 -24.59 32.85
C ASP A 844 -16.96 -23.35 31.94
N PRO A 845 -16.17 -23.30 30.83
CA PRO A 845 -16.16 -22.15 29.92
C PRO A 845 -17.51 -22.00 29.17
N ASP A 846 -18.13 -23.13 28.82
CA ASP A 846 -19.33 -23.17 27.98
C ASP A 846 -20.59 -22.71 28.73
N SER A 847 -20.60 -22.72 30.08
CA SER A 847 -21.68 -22.24 30.95
C SER A 847 -22.28 -20.86 30.63
N THR A 848 -21.57 -20.05 29.85
CA THR A 848 -21.97 -18.70 29.43
C THR A 848 -21.74 -18.43 27.95
N LEU A 849 -21.46 -19.46 27.14
CA LEU A 849 -21.30 -19.34 25.69
C LEU A 849 -22.62 -18.91 25.04
N GLN A 850 -22.58 -17.85 24.23
CA GLN A 850 -23.75 -17.30 23.53
C GLN A 850 -23.65 -17.47 22.02
N TYR A 851 -22.45 -17.30 21.44
CA TYR A 851 -22.23 -17.38 20.00
C TYR A 851 -20.88 -18.02 19.66
N LEU A 852 -20.90 -18.85 18.60
CA LEU A 852 -19.73 -19.21 17.80
C LEU A 852 -19.83 -18.43 16.49
N TRP A 853 -18.72 -17.88 16.00
CA TRP A 853 -18.69 -17.15 14.73
C TRP A 853 -17.50 -17.55 13.86
N CYS A 854 -17.64 -17.33 12.55
CA CYS A 854 -16.66 -17.64 11.52
C CYS A 854 -16.73 -16.53 10.45
N ILE A 855 -15.59 -16.21 9.84
CA ILE A 855 -15.43 -15.20 8.77
C ILE A 855 -14.63 -15.83 7.63
N GLU A 856 -15.17 -15.79 6.41
CA GLU A 856 -14.53 -16.36 5.20
C GLU A 856 -14.80 -15.54 3.93
N ASP A 857 -13.74 -15.19 3.20
CA ASP A 857 -13.78 -14.25 2.08
C ASP A 857 -14.63 -13.02 2.41
N SER A 858 -15.75 -12.76 1.73
CA SER A 858 -16.58 -11.56 1.93
C SER A 858 -17.72 -11.74 2.96
N TRP A 859 -17.73 -12.83 3.73
CA TRP A 859 -18.81 -13.22 4.62
C TRP A 859 -18.35 -13.36 6.08
#